data_AF-A0A7S4SFP6-F1
#
_entry.id   AF-A0A7S4SFP6-F1
#
_cell.length_a   1.000
_cell.length_b   1.000
_cell.length_c   1.000
_cell.angle_alpha   90.00
_cell.angle_beta   90.00
_cell.angle_gamma   90.00
#
_symmetry.space_group_name_H-M   'P 1'
#
loop_
_entity.id
_entity.type
_entity.pdbx_description
1 polymer ?
#
loop_
_entity_poly.entity_id
_entity_poly.type
_entity_poly.pdbx_seq_one_letter_code
_entity_poly.pdbx_strand_id
1 'polypeptide(L)'
;MEIEKAAARKLLWGSFMWLLCHENDDNDNVSTVHENKSNKLRALVQEVLPAIDALLHNDDNDEQPNKRINGTNNESPSSSSVEEALSYLKAYSLSMPLAIPNKQLAMDEVESRNGVFLSVSDQVPQPLHIELITKVAGLNVVNRCLPHSGEQHHHKEEEEEDAPLPPPVSADKVKAIDSKQTTGMMSCDEIGLIFHCRENIRAREYHNSLKDNNNDKSIVIIGAGIIGTSVALNIARRQQQRQQEEGGEGDTIKQITVLDRLPINNGDIGEATSCTWAWLNANSKSPLSYKLLNNLGMIAWRRDNVIRDLPSWCGSLVRYKKSDGDEEGGGDRDPRLCGGAYFAEGPLSMEQMRTIEPTAAFLTDDNSDYENKEVGVKAVENVYYFPDEGQVDPAKAVHKIRKEAEELGVRFLGKVDVPEILRDSKGYITGVMTKSMDGDESNVLKANDVVVAGGVGAAAKALGGLPMMNHPGTLAYARSLSSSSHRSNNSKDQQNVHELNRILVDTVTQSHVLCREDGMLVAGGGVLQVGGTSAVETPSTTDTVGTSDALRESLGKQLLKAASRLAPDALKHASFVSTTEGRRPIPLDGYPAVGYIEPGLYVVVTHSGMTLSPLLGNIVAGEIEKCVSCDILEKYRPTRFHT
;
A
#
# COMPACT_ATOMS: atom_id res chain seq x y z
N MET A 1 -5.80 3.94 22.52
CA MET A 1 -6.92 4.91 22.49
C MET A 1 -7.14 5.59 21.13
N GLU A 2 -6.26 6.46 20.58
CA GLU A 2 -6.56 7.17 19.30
C GLU A 2 -6.45 6.28 18.04
N ILE A 3 -5.52 5.32 18.00
CA ILE A 3 -5.44 4.31 16.92
C ILE A 3 -6.69 3.42 16.93
N GLU A 4 -7.10 3.00 18.12
CA GLU A 4 -8.34 2.25 18.34
C GLU A 4 -9.58 3.06 17.92
N LYS A 5 -9.63 4.36 18.22
CA LYS A 5 -10.71 5.25 17.77
C LYS A 5 -10.75 5.40 16.26
N ALA A 6 -9.61 5.54 15.59
CA ALA A 6 -9.54 5.61 14.13
C ALA A 6 -9.95 4.28 13.47
N ALA A 7 -9.50 3.15 14.01
CA ALA A 7 -9.90 1.82 13.58
C ALA A 7 -11.40 1.58 13.80
N ALA A 8 -11.93 1.97 14.96
CA ALA A 8 -13.35 1.88 15.29
C ALA A 8 -14.22 2.73 14.35
N ARG A 9 -13.80 3.96 14.04
CA ARG A 9 -14.50 4.84 13.08
C ARG A 9 -14.53 4.26 11.65
N LYS A 10 -13.43 3.63 11.22
CA LYS A 10 -13.36 2.93 9.92
C LYS A 10 -14.25 1.68 9.91
N LEU A 11 -14.29 0.95 11.01
CA LEU A 11 -15.18 -0.20 11.20
C LEU A 11 -16.65 0.23 11.15
N LEU A 12 -17.02 1.32 11.84
CA LEU A 12 -18.37 1.92 11.75
C LEU A 12 -18.75 2.25 10.30
N TRP A 13 -17.82 2.84 9.53
CA TRP A 13 -18.08 3.13 8.12
C TRP A 13 -18.33 1.86 7.31
N GLY A 14 -17.44 0.87 7.44
CA GLY A 14 -17.51 -0.40 6.74
C GLY A 14 -18.71 -1.27 7.13
N SER A 15 -19.25 -1.06 8.34
CA SER A 15 -20.42 -1.76 8.88
C SER A 15 -21.73 -1.07 8.50
N PHE A 16 -21.79 0.26 8.43
CA PHE A 16 -23.08 0.95 8.22
C PHE A 16 -23.34 1.32 6.77
N MET A 17 -22.30 1.68 6.01
CA MET A 17 -22.54 2.19 4.65
C MET A 17 -23.12 1.11 3.75
N TRP A 18 -22.66 -0.14 3.86
CA TRP A 18 -23.26 -1.22 3.05
C TRP A 18 -24.70 -1.54 3.51
N LEU A 19 -25.00 -1.52 4.81
CA LEU A 19 -26.37 -1.75 5.31
C LEU A 19 -27.34 -0.70 4.77
N LEU A 20 -26.93 0.58 4.80
CA LEU A 20 -27.79 1.68 4.39
C LEU A 20 -27.85 1.86 2.86
N CYS A 21 -26.80 1.51 2.12
CA CYS A 21 -26.81 1.58 0.65
C CYS A 21 -27.69 0.48 0.01
N HIS A 22 -27.91 -0.66 0.69
CA HIS A 22 -28.61 -1.82 0.11
C HIS A 22 -29.95 -2.15 0.77
N GLU A 23 -30.50 -1.25 1.58
CA GLU A 23 -31.70 -1.55 2.36
C GLU A 23 -32.94 -1.83 1.49
N ASN A 24 -33.08 -1.24 0.30
CA ASN A 24 -34.33 -1.25 -0.49
C ASN A 24 -34.13 -1.39 -2.01
N ASP A 25 -33.16 -2.18 -2.49
CA ASP A 25 -32.82 -2.38 -3.93
C ASP A 25 -32.51 -1.12 -4.77
N ASP A 26 -32.71 0.07 -4.21
CA ASP A 26 -32.17 1.32 -4.69
C ASP A 26 -30.66 1.30 -4.43
N ASN A 27 -29.85 1.27 -5.50
CA ASN A 27 -28.39 1.31 -5.46
C ASN A 27 -27.89 2.71 -5.02
N ASP A 28 -28.21 3.11 -3.79
CA ASP A 28 -27.74 4.35 -3.18
C ASP A 28 -26.21 4.31 -3.07
N ASN A 29 -25.58 5.42 -3.41
CA ASN A 29 -24.16 5.62 -3.11
C ASN A 29 -23.99 6.23 -1.71
N VAL A 30 -22.76 6.19 -1.20
CA VAL A 30 -22.45 6.68 0.15
C VAL A 30 -22.73 8.17 0.34
N SER A 31 -22.74 9.00 -0.71
CA SER A 31 -23.16 10.41 -0.61
C SER A 31 -24.66 10.53 -0.38
N THR A 32 -25.44 9.75 -1.14
CA THR A 32 -26.92 9.73 -1.07
C THR A 32 -27.39 9.28 0.31
N VAL A 33 -26.68 8.36 0.96
CA VAL A 33 -26.96 7.95 2.34
C VAL A 33 -26.84 9.14 3.32
N HIS A 34 -25.84 10.00 3.17
CA HIS A 34 -25.67 11.18 4.04
C HIS A 34 -26.73 12.25 3.81
N GLU A 35 -27.33 12.29 2.63
CA GLU A 35 -28.39 13.24 2.28
C GLU A 35 -29.76 12.71 2.72
N ASN A 36 -30.08 11.48 2.32
CA ASN A 36 -31.44 10.93 2.40
C ASN A 36 -31.66 10.02 3.62
N LYS A 37 -30.59 9.46 4.19
CA LYS A 37 -30.64 8.49 5.31
C LYS A 37 -29.89 8.97 6.56
N SER A 38 -29.63 10.27 6.67
CA SER A 38 -28.87 10.89 7.77
C SER A 38 -29.42 10.58 9.17
N ASN A 39 -30.74 10.61 9.36
CA ASN A 39 -31.39 10.29 10.64
C ASN A 39 -31.13 8.84 11.06
N LYS A 40 -31.15 7.92 10.09
CA LYS A 40 -30.92 6.49 10.34
C LYS A 40 -29.45 6.18 10.59
N LEU A 41 -28.55 6.84 9.86
CA LEU A 41 -27.12 6.78 10.12
C LEU A 41 -26.78 7.29 11.52
N ARG A 42 -27.37 8.42 11.94
CA ARG A 42 -27.21 8.94 13.31
C ARG A 42 -27.72 7.95 14.36
N ALA A 43 -28.89 7.35 14.16
CA ALA A 43 -29.44 6.36 15.08
C ALA A 43 -28.53 5.13 15.23
N LEU A 44 -27.97 4.61 14.13
CA LEU A 44 -27.01 3.49 14.17
C LEU A 44 -25.72 3.86 14.91
N VAL A 45 -25.15 5.03 14.63
CA VAL A 45 -23.95 5.50 15.31
C VAL A 45 -24.21 5.64 16.82
N GLN A 46 -25.34 6.23 17.21
CA GLN A 46 -25.73 6.36 18.61
C GLN A 46 -25.90 5.00 19.30
N GLU A 47 -26.47 4.01 18.61
CA GLU A 47 -26.73 2.68 19.15
C GLU A 47 -25.44 1.86 19.33
N VAL A 48 -24.50 1.94 18.39
CA VAL A 48 -23.32 1.06 18.35
C VAL A 48 -22.09 1.66 19.04
N LEU A 49 -22.01 2.99 19.22
CA LEU A 49 -20.89 3.62 19.92
C LEU A 49 -20.63 3.04 21.34
N PRO A 50 -21.64 2.77 22.19
CA PRO A 50 -21.40 2.15 23.49
C PRO A 50 -20.82 0.73 23.39
N ALA A 51 -21.07 0.01 22.29
CA ALA A 51 -20.48 -1.31 22.06
C ALA A 51 -18.97 -1.20 21.76
N ILE A 52 -18.53 -0.14 21.07
CA ILE A 52 -17.12 0.17 20.89
C ILE A 52 -16.45 0.43 22.25
N ASP A 53 -17.08 1.24 23.10
CA ASP A 53 -16.53 1.54 24.43
C ASP A 53 -16.41 0.28 25.30
N ALA A 54 -17.42 -0.60 25.28
CA ALA A 54 -17.37 -1.89 25.96
C ALA A 54 -16.24 -2.80 25.45
N LEU A 55 -16.03 -2.87 24.13
CA LEU A 55 -14.97 -3.65 23.51
C LEU A 55 -13.57 -3.11 23.83
N LEU A 56 -13.42 -1.79 23.93
CA LEU A 56 -12.14 -1.14 24.27
C LEU A 56 -11.81 -1.18 25.76
N HIS A 57 -12.73 -1.61 26.63
CA HIS A 57 -12.57 -1.63 28.08
C HIS A 57 -12.61 -3.05 28.70
N ASN A 58 -12.76 -4.09 27.88
CA ASN A 58 -12.80 -5.49 28.31
C ASN A 58 -11.39 -6.13 28.54
N ASP A 59 -10.29 -5.40 28.37
CA ASP A 59 -8.91 -5.91 28.52
C ASP A 59 -8.32 -5.78 29.94
N ASP A 60 -9.03 -5.17 30.90
CA ASP A 60 -8.57 -5.15 32.29
C ASP A 60 -8.95 -6.47 33.00
N ASN A 61 -7.95 -7.37 33.09
CA ASN A 61 -7.93 -8.49 34.03
C ASN A 61 -8.07 -7.98 35.48
N ASP A 62 -9.29 -7.77 35.95
CA ASP A 62 -9.57 -7.57 37.37
C ASP A 62 -10.46 -8.71 37.87
N GLU A 63 -9.84 -9.62 38.62
CA GLU A 63 -10.50 -10.66 39.42
C GLU A 63 -11.44 -10.01 40.47
N GLN A 64 -12.67 -9.68 40.09
CA GLN A 64 -13.84 -9.68 40.99
C GLN A 64 -15.15 -9.44 40.24
N PRO A 65 -15.99 -10.47 39.99
CA PRO A 65 -17.15 -10.34 39.10
C PRO A 65 -18.37 -9.61 39.68
N ASN A 66 -18.32 -9.09 40.93
CA ASN A 66 -19.56 -8.75 41.66
C ASN A 66 -19.60 -7.38 42.36
N LYS A 67 -18.84 -6.37 41.90
CA LYS A 67 -18.91 -5.04 42.54
C LYS A 67 -18.98 -3.79 41.66
N ARG A 68 -18.99 -3.88 40.32
CA ARG A 68 -19.08 -2.68 39.46
C ARG A 68 -20.45 -2.39 38.85
N ILE A 69 -21.42 -3.29 38.93
CA ILE A 69 -22.73 -3.10 38.26
C ILE A 69 -23.68 -2.13 39.01
N ASN A 70 -23.37 -1.73 40.25
CA ASN A 70 -24.20 -0.76 41.00
C ASN A 70 -23.55 0.62 41.21
N GLY A 71 -22.47 0.93 40.47
CA GLY A 71 -21.86 2.26 40.46
C GLY A 71 -22.22 2.97 39.17
N THR A 72 -23.13 3.93 39.26
CA THR A 72 -23.54 4.88 38.21
C THR A 72 -22.37 5.35 37.34
N ASN A 73 -22.29 4.90 36.10
CA ASN A 73 -21.72 5.61 34.94
C ASN A 73 -22.36 5.05 33.67
N ASN A 74 -23.70 5.14 33.59
CA ASN A 74 -24.40 5.18 32.31
C ASN A 74 -24.17 6.57 31.70
N GLU A 75 -22.93 6.90 31.34
CA GLU A 75 -22.72 8.04 30.44
C GLU A 75 -23.10 7.56 29.05
N SER A 76 -24.31 7.91 28.62
CA SER A 76 -24.67 7.82 27.19
C SER A 76 -23.58 8.52 26.38
N PRO A 77 -23.19 8.00 25.21
CA PRO A 77 -22.13 8.60 24.40
C PRO A 77 -22.41 10.09 24.26
N SER A 78 -21.43 10.91 24.66
CA SER A 78 -21.61 12.35 24.71
C SER A 78 -22.05 12.85 23.33
N SER A 79 -22.91 13.88 23.30
CA SER A 79 -23.36 14.43 22.02
C SER A 79 -22.19 14.83 21.10
N SER A 80 -21.03 15.17 21.67
CA SER A 80 -19.80 15.42 20.92
C SER A 80 -19.20 14.18 20.25
N SER A 81 -19.19 13.00 20.90
CA SER A 81 -18.61 11.79 20.30
C SER A 81 -19.44 11.25 19.13
N VAL A 82 -20.77 11.37 19.22
CA VAL A 82 -21.68 11.03 18.13
C VAL A 82 -21.46 11.94 16.93
N GLU A 83 -21.39 13.26 17.14
CA GLU A 83 -21.18 14.21 16.04
C GLU A 83 -19.77 14.12 15.44
N GLU A 84 -18.75 13.77 16.24
CA GLU A 84 -17.41 13.45 15.72
C GLU A 84 -17.42 12.21 14.81
N ALA A 85 -18.07 11.13 15.24
CA ALA A 85 -18.19 9.91 14.44
C ALA A 85 -18.97 10.17 13.14
N LEU A 86 -20.07 10.91 13.21
CA LEU A 86 -20.83 11.30 12.02
C LEU A 86 -20.04 12.21 11.08
N SER A 87 -19.27 13.15 11.64
CA SER A 87 -18.38 14.03 10.86
C SER A 87 -17.31 13.22 10.13
N TYR A 88 -16.69 12.23 10.79
CA TYR A 88 -15.76 11.31 10.17
C TYR A 88 -16.42 10.51 9.05
N LEU A 89 -17.57 9.87 9.32
CA LEU A 89 -18.28 9.06 8.33
C LEU A 89 -18.66 9.87 7.09
N LYS A 90 -19.10 11.13 7.29
CA LYS A 90 -19.41 12.06 6.20
C LYS A 90 -18.18 12.44 5.42
N ALA A 91 -17.09 12.81 6.09
CA ALA A 91 -15.83 13.14 5.41
C ALA A 91 -15.29 11.96 4.59
N TYR A 92 -15.32 10.75 5.17
CA TYR A 92 -14.86 9.53 4.51
C TYR A 92 -15.74 9.16 3.31
N SER A 93 -17.08 9.17 3.45
CA SER A 93 -17.99 8.94 2.33
C SER A 93 -17.84 9.99 1.22
N LEU A 94 -17.70 11.28 1.57
CA LEU A 94 -17.51 12.35 0.59
C LEU A 94 -16.13 12.32 -0.09
N SER A 95 -15.19 11.55 0.46
CA SER A 95 -13.94 11.23 -0.25
C SER A 95 -14.22 10.32 -1.46
N MET A 96 -15.27 9.50 -1.40
CA MET A 96 -15.68 8.57 -2.46
C MET A 96 -17.20 8.68 -2.74
N PRO A 97 -17.70 9.85 -3.17
CA PRO A 97 -19.13 10.18 -3.10
C PRO A 97 -20.01 9.28 -3.99
N LEU A 98 -19.44 8.71 -5.06
CA LEU A 98 -20.13 7.79 -5.98
C LEU A 98 -19.96 6.32 -5.60
N ALA A 99 -19.26 6.00 -4.51
CA ALA A 99 -19.04 4.62 -4.11
C ALA A 99 -20.36 3.98 -3.68
N ILE A 100 -20.62 2.79 -4.22
CA ILE A 100 -21.64 1.87 -3.74
C ILE A 100 -20.85 0.72 -3.09
N PRO A 101 -20.97 0.50 -1.77
CA PRO A 101 -20.28 -0.60 -1.11
C PRO A 101 -20.64 -1.94 -1.77
N ASN A 102 -19.75 -2.91 -1.83
CA ASN A 102 -20.08 -4.22 -2.39
C ASN A 102 -20.85 -5.05 -1.34
N LYS A 103 -22.13 -5.36 -1.61
CA LYS A 103 -22.99 -6.15 -0.70
C LYS A 103 -22.43 -7.55 -0.43
N GLN A 104 -22.01 -8.28 -1.46
CA GLN A 104 -21.50 -9.65 -1.32
C GLN A 104 -20.24 -9.68 -0.44
N LEU A 105 -19.27 -8.80 -0.72
CA LEU A 105 -18.05 -8.68 0.08
C LEU A 105 -18.36 -8.32 1.54
N ALA A 106 -19.34 -7.45 1.78
CA ALA A 106 -19.75 -7.09 3.12
C ALA A 106 -20.45 -8.25 3.86
N MET A 107 -21.13 -9.15 3.14
CA MET A 107 -21.71 -10.38 3.68
C MET A 107 -20.63 -11.42 4.01
N ASP A 108 -19.62 -11.56 3.15
CA ASP A 108 -18.49 -12.47 3.38
C ASP A 108 -17.64 -12.03 4.59
N GLU A 109 -17.55 -10.72 4.83
CA GLU A 109 -16.82 -10.12 5.96
C GLU A 109 -17.73 -9.71 7.14
N VAL A 110 -18.99 -10.18 7.19
CA VAL A 110 -19.97 -9.68 8.15
C VAL A 110 -19.56 -9.93 9.61
N GLU A 111 -18.91 -11.05 9.90
CA GLU A 111 -18.43 -11.43 11.24
C GLU A 111 -17.28 -10.51 11.69
N SER A 112 -16.34 -10.19 10.79
CA SER A 112 -15.19 -9.32 11.08
C SER A 112 -15.53 -7.83 11.08
N ARG A 113 -16.71 -7.44 10.56
CA ARG A 113 -17.21 -6.06 10.53
C ARG A 113 -18.29 -5.79 11.58
N ASN A 114 -19.42 -6.48 11.46
CA ASN A 114 -20.61 -6.28 12.29
C ASN A 114 -20.64 -7.26 13.47
N GLY A 115 -20.11 -8.48 13.30
CA GLY A 115 -20.00 -9.47 14.37
C GLY A 115 -19.16 -9.01 15.55
N VAL A 116 -18.13 -8.20 15.31
CA VAL A 116 -17.35 -7.53 16.36
C VAL A 116 -18.25 -6.74 17.31
N PHE A 117 -19.17 -5.92 16.78
CA PHE A 117 -20.10 -5.15 17.60
C PHE A 117 -21.19 -6.02 18.24
N LEU A 118 -21.71 -7.01 17.51
CA LEU A 118 -22.76 -7.90 18.01
C LEU A 118 -22.25 -8.87 19.08
N SER A 119 -20.95 -9.14 19.17
CA SER A 119 -20.37 -9.99 20.22
C SER A 119 -20.63 -9.49 21.65
N VAL A 120 -20.92 -8.19 21.81
CA VAL A 120 -21.28 -7.57 23.10
C VAL A 120 -22.76 -7.19 23.17
N SER A 121 -23.61 -7.69 22.26
CA SER A 121 -25.03 -7.29 22.18
C SER A 121 -25.85 -7.65 23.43
N ASP A 122 -25.42 -8.67 24.19
CA ASP A 122 -26.02 -9.05 25.47
C ASP A 122 -25.79 -8.01 26.57
N GLN A 123 -24.70 -7.24 26.46
CA GLN A 123 -24.33 -6.17 27.39
C GLN A 123 -24.81 -4.80 26.89
N VAL A 124 -24.73 -4.58 25.57
CA VAL A 124 -25.12 -3.34 24.89
C VAL A 124 -26.14 -3.70 23.78
N PRO A 125 -27.45 -3.59 24.06
CA PRO A 125 -28.49 -3.92 23.09
C PRO A 125 -28.37 -3.09 21.81
N GLN A 126 -28.42 -3.76 20.65
CA GLN A 126 -28.29 -3.14 19.32
C GLN A 126 -29.46 -3.52 18.37
N PRO A 127 -30.72 -3.24 18.73
CA PRO A 127 -31.89 -3.71 17.98
C PRO A 127 -31.98 -3.14 16.55
N LEU A 128 -31.62 -1.88 16.32
CA LEU A 128 -31.67 -1.27 14.98
C LEU A 128 -30.60 -1.87 14.06
N HIS A 129 -29.40 -2.09 14.59
CA HIS A 129 -28.30 -2.74 13.88
C HIS A 129 -28.67 -4.18 13.47
N ILE A 130 -29.24 -4.95 14.40
CA ILE A 130 -29.73 -6.32 14.15
C ILE A 130 -30.86 -6.33 13.11
N GLU A 131 -31.83 -5.41 13.23
CA GLU A 131 -32.93 -5.28 12.27
C GLU A 131 -32.39 -5.01 10.86
N LEU A 132 -31.42 -4.12 10.71
CA LEU A 132 -30.85 -3.78 9.42
C LEU A 132 -30.05 -4.92 8.79
N ILE A 133 -29.22 -5.63 9.56
CA ILE A 133 -28.52 -6.81 9.05
C ILE A 133 -29.53 -7.88 8.63
N THR A 134 -30.58 -8.10 9.42
CA THR A 134 -31.65 -9.04 9.09
C THR A 134 -32.34 -8.67 7.78
N LYS A 135 -32.65 -7.39 7.56
CA LYS A 135 -33.28 -6.89 6.33
C LYS A 135 -32.37 -7.03 5.12
N VAL A 136 -31.08 -6.71 5.26
CA VAL A 136 -30.14 -6.66 4.12
C VAL A 136 -29.58 -8.04 3.76
N ALA A 137 -29.28 -8.87 4.76
CA ALA A 137 -28.52 -10.12 4.62
C ALA A 137 -29.24 -11.37 5.17
N GLY A 138 -30.41 -11.22 5.79
CA GLY A 138 -31.22 -12.33 6.32
C GLY A 138 -30.86 -12.74 7.75
N LEU A 139 -31.80 -13.43 8.40
CA LEU A 139 -31.71 -13.82 9.82
C LEU A 139 -30.55 -14.78 10.10
N ASN A 140 -30.24 -15.67 9.15
CA ASN A 140 -29.13 -16.63 9.29
C ASN A 140 -27.78 -15.92 9.49
N VAL A 141 -27.58 -14.77 8.83
CA VAL A 141 -26.35 -13.98 8.96
C VAL A 141 -26.23 -13.34 10.34
N VAL A 142 -27.34 -12.86 10.91
CA VAL A 142 -27.39 -12.33 12.27
C VAL A 142 -27.06 -13.41 13.29
N ASN A 143 -27.66 -14.60 13.16
CA ASN A 143 -27.45 -15.70 14.11
C ASN A 143 -25.97 -16.14 14.20
N ARG A 144 -25.21 -16.05 13.10
CA ARG A 144 -23.75 -16.29 13.11
C ARG A 144 -22.96 -15.27 13.93
N CYS A 145 -23.49 -14.05 14.06
CA CYS A 145 -22.81 -12.93 14.69
C CYS A 145 -23.20 -12.71 16.16
N LEU A 146 -24.31 -13.29 16.60
CA LEU A 146 -24.79 -13.13 17.97
C LEU A 146 -23.96 -13.98 18.96
N PRO A 147 -23.81 -13.50 20.22
CA PRO A 147 -23.17 -14.28 21.26
C PRO A 147 -23.96 -15.58 21.45
N HIS A 148 -23.30 -16.73 21.33
CA HIS A 148 -23.98 -18.00 21.48
C HIS A 148 -24.29 -18.19 22.97
N SER A 149 -25.57 -18.08 23.36
CA SER A 149 -26.03 -18.51 24.68
C SER A 149 -25.66 -19.98 24.82
N GLY A 150 -24.78 -20.30 25.77
CA GLY A 150 -24.15 -21.61 25.88
C GLY A 150 -25.14 -22.77 25.87
N GLU A 151 -25.33 -23.37 24.70
CA GLU A 151 -25.77 -24.75 24.54
C GLU A 151 -24.73 -25.45 23.68
N GLN A 152 -24.03 -26.40 24.30
CA GLN A 152 -23.17 -27.35 23.61
C GLN A 152 -24.05 -28.18 22.67
N HIS A 153 -24.07 -27.83 21.38
CA HIS A 153 -24.64 -28.71 20.37
C HIS A 153 -23.56 -29.64 19.82
N HIS A 154 -23.67 -30.90 20.26
CA HIS A 154 -23.17 -32.06 19.55
C HIS A 154 -23.47 -31.96 18.05
N HIS A 155 -22.45 -32.14 17.22
CA HIS A 155 -22.61 -32.47 15.81
C HIS A 155 -23.59 -33.63 15.66
N LYS A 156 -24.76 -33.34 15.09
CA LYS A 156 -25.52 -34.31 14.31
C LYS A 156 -25.48 -33.82 12.86
N GLU A 157 -24.92 -34.67 12.02
CA GLU A 157 -25.09 -34.62 10.58
C GLU A 157 -26.59 -34.72 10.28
N GLU A 158 -27.13 -33.73 9.56
CA GLU A 158 -28.39 -33.88 8.84
C GLU A 158 -28.11 -33.57 7.36
N GLU A 159 -28.55 -34.52 6.54
CA GLU A 159 -28.41 -34.61 5.09
C GLU A 159 -29.19 -33.48 4.40
N GLU A 160 -28.56 -32.76 3.47
CA GLU A 160 -29.24 -31.83 2.58
C GLU A 160 -29.76 -32.57 1.34
N GLU A 161 -31.10 -32.62 1.21
CA GLU A 161 -31.82 -33.09 0.02
C GLU A 161 -31.67 -32.11 -1.16
N ASP A 162 -31.44 -32.70 -2.33
CA ASP A 162 -31.39 -32.09 -3.66
C ASP A 162 -32.58 -31.15 -3.97
N ALA A 163 -32.27 -29.93 -4.41
CA ALA A 163 -33.19 -29.08 -5.16
C ALA A 163 -32.54 -28.61 -6.48
N PRO A 164 -33.23 -28.70 -7.63
CA PRO A 164 -32.60 -28.68 -8.95
C PRO A 164 -32.19 -27.29 -9.45
N LEU A 165 -31.01 -27.24 -10.07
CA LEU A 165 -30.47 -26.09 -10.79
C LEU A 165 -31.40 -25.65 -11.96
N PRO A 166 -31.55 -24.33 -12.21
CA PRO A 166 -32.24 -23.86 -13.41
C PRO A 166 -31.38 -24.08 -14.67
N PRO A 167 -31.99 -24.32 -15.85
CA PRO A 167 -31.28 -24.72 -17.06
C PRO A 167 -30.51 -23.55 -17.71
N PRO A 168 -29.47 -23.85 -18.51
CA PRO A 168 -28.68 -22.83 -19.20
C PRO A 168 -29.46 -22.25 -20.38
N VAL A 169 -29.45 -20.92 -20.50
CA VAL A 169 -30.00 -20.23 -21.68
C VAL A 169 -28.97 -20.31 -22.81
N SER A 170 -29.36 -20.95 -23.92
CA SER A 170 -28.54 -21.14 -25.12
C SER A 170 -28.35 -19.86 -25.93
N ALA A 171 -27.15 -19.72 -26.49
CA ALA A 171 -26.76 -18.71 -27.45
C ALA A 171 -27.60 -18.74 -28.75
N ASP A 172 -28.01 -17.56 -29.23
CA ASP A 172 -27.59 -17.05 -30.55
C ASP A 172 -28.42 -15.84 -31.02
N LYS A 173 -27.68 -14.79 -31.40
CA LYS A 173 -27.86 -13.87 -32.55
C LYS A 173 -27.38 -12.47 -32.16
N VAL A 174 -26.23 -12.05 -32.69
CA VAL A 174 -26.12 -10.90 -33.63
C VAL A 174 -24.75 -11.01 -34.33
N LYS A 175 -24.78 -11.30 -35.64
CA LYS A 175 -23.71 -10.92 -36.57
C LYS A 175 -24.00 -9.50 -37.05
N ALA A 176 -23.09 -8.56 -36.76
CA ALA A 176 -22.82 -7.41 -37.61
C ALA A 176 -21.41 -6.91 -37.27
N ILE A 177 -20.56 -6.86 -38.29
CA ILE A 177 -19.16 -6.43 -38.24
C ILE A 177 -19.14 -4.92 -37.97
N ASP A 178 -18.58 -4.52 -36.84
CA ASP A 178 -17.98 -3.19 -36.64
C ASP A 178 -16.92 -3.31 -35.53
N SER A 179 -15.75 -2.71 -35.73
CA SER A 179 -14.50 -2.94 -34.99
C SER A 179 -14.53 -2.53 -33.50
N LYS A 180 -15.12 -3.36 -32.63
CA LYS A 180 -15.20 -3.15 -31.17
C LYS A 180 -14.11 -3.92 -30.43
N GLN A 181 -13.25 -3.21 -29.68
CA GLN A 181 -12.36 -3.82 -28.68
C GLN A 181 -13.20 -4.59 -27.65
N THR A 182 -12.88 -5.86 -27.45
CA THR A 182 -13.49 -6.73 -26.43
C THR A 182 -13.06 -6.25 -25.04
N THR A 183 -14.02 -5.76 -24.25
CA THR A 183 -13.84 -5.35 -22.85
C THR A 183 -14.12 -6.52 -21.93
N GLY A 184 -13.27 -6.75 -20.92
CA GLY A 184 -13.41 -7.84 -19.95
C GLY A 184 -12.94 -7.44 -18.55
N MET A 185 -13.11 -8.35 -17.60
CA MET A 185 -12.65 -8.18 -16.22
C MET A 185 -11.48 -9.12 -15.91
N MET A 186 -10.50 -8.62 -15.16
CA MET A 186 -9.36 -9.40 -14.67
C MET A 186 -9.35 -9.38 -13.15
N SER A 187 -9.52 -10.56 -12.55
CA SER A 187 -9.34 -10.74 -11.11
C SER A 187 -7.86 -10.85 -10.72
N CYS A 188 -7.52 -10.20 -9.62
CA CYS A 188 -6.28 -10.32 -8.86
C CYS A 188 -6.66 -10.84 -7.47
N ASP A 189 -6.88 -12.15 -7.40
CA ASP A 189 -7.47 -12.82 -6.23
C ASP A 189 -6.63 -12.64 -4.96
N GLU A 190 -5.30 -12.64 -5.08
CA GLU A 190 -4.36 -12.48 -3.96
C GLU A 190 -4.49 -11.15 -3.20
N ILE A 191 -5.11 -10.17 -3.86
CA ILE A 191 -5.36 -8.85 -3.29
C ILE A 191 -6.84 -8.49 -3.33
N GLY A 192 -7.72 -9.42 -3.71
CA GLY A 192 -9.17 -9.24 -3.79
C GLY A 192 -9.60 -8.03 -4.61
N LEU A 193 -8.95 -7.78 -5.75
CA LEU A 193 -9.25 -6.67 -6.65
C LEU A 193 -9.61 -7.18 -8.05
N ILE A 194 -10.54 -6.50 -8.70
CA ILE A 194 -10.93 -6.77 -10.09
C ILE A 194 -10.72 -5.50 -10.91
N PHE A 195 -10.10 -5.66 -12.08
CA PHE A 195 -9.80 -4.56 -12.98
C PHE A 195 -10.54 -4.72 -14.30
N HIS A 196 -11.05 -3.60 -14.82
CA HIS A 196 -11.49 -3.55 -16.20
C HIS A 196 -10.28 -3.59 -17.13
N CYS A 197 -10.39 -4.40 -18.19
CA CYS A 197 -9.32 -4.61 -19.14
C CYS A 197 -9.84 -4.62 -20.57
N ARG A 198 -8.96 -4.28 -21.50
CA ARG A 198 -9.16 -4.44 -22.94
C ARG A 198 -8.25 -5.52 -23.47
N GLU A 199 -8.71 -6.26 -24.47
CA GLU A 199 -7.87 -7.22 -25.16
C GLU A 199 -6.66 -6.54 -25.82
N ASN A 200 -5.47 -7.12 -25.63
CA ASN A 200 -4.26 -6.70 -26.33
C ASN A 200 -4.03 -7.63 -27.53
N ILE A 201 -4.60 -7.25 -28.67
CA ILE A 201 -4.61 -8.05 -29.91
C ILE A 201 -3.18 -8.42 -30.33
N ARG A 202 -2.23 -7.48 -30.26
CA ARG A 202 -0.84 -7.74 -30.68
C ARG A 202 -0.15 -8.78 -29.78
N ALA A 203 -0.37 -8.70 -28.46
CA ALA A 203 0.16 -9.70 -27.53
C ALA A 203 -0.50 -11.07 -27.73
N ARG A 204 -1.81 -11.09 -28.01
CA ARG A 204 -2.55 -12.32 -28.32
C ARG A 204 -2.04 -13.00 -29.59
N GLU A 205 -1.94 -12.26 -30.69
CA GLU A 205 -1.44 -12.74 -31.97
C GLU A 205 -0.03 -13.30 -31.83
N TYR A 206 0.82 -12.59 -31.08
CA TYR A 206 2.15 -13.05 -30.73
C TYR A 206 2.14 -14.40 -30.00
N HIS A 207 1.41 -14.54 -28.90
CA HIS A 207 1.35 -15.81 -28.17
C HIS A 207 0.69 -16.93 -28.98
N ASN A 208 -0.34 -16.66 -29.78
CA ASN A 208 -0.93 -17.64 -30.69
C ASN A 208 0.12 -18.19 -31.68
N SER A 209 0.97 -17.32 -32.23
CA SER A 209 2.03 -17.74 -33.16
C SER A 209 3.13 -18.59 -32.49
N LEU A 210 3.28 -18.54 -31.16
CA LEU A 210 4.18 -19.40 -30.41
C LEU A 210 3.60 -20.80 -30.19
N LYS A 211 2.27 -20.90 -29.98
CA LYS A 211 1.57 -22.20 -29.80
C LYS A 211 1.68 -23.09 -31.03
N ASP A 212 1.59 -22.51 -32.22
CA ASP A 212 1.73 -23.22 -33.50
C ASP A 212 3.10 -23.92 -33.64
N ASN A 213 4.12 -23.49 -32.86
CA ASN A 213 5.46 -24.07 -32.87
C ASN A 213 5.73 -25.07 -31.73
N ASN A 214 4.70 -25.48 -30.98
CA ASN A 214 4.79 -26.44 -29.86
C ASN A 214 5.88 -26.07 -28.82
N ASN A 215 6.01 -24.77 -28.54
CA ASN A 215 7.10 -24.24 -27.73
C ASN A 215 6.61 -23.96 -26.31
N ASP A 216 7.24 -24.59 -25.31
CA ASP A 216 6.93 -24.33 -23.91
C ASP A 216 7.22 -22.87 -23.54
N LYS A 217 6.25 -22.17 -22.93
CA LYS A 217 6.40 -20.74 -22.59
C LYS A 217 7.44 -20.56 -21.49
N SER A 218 8.44 -19.71 -21.71
CA SER A 218 9.44 -19.36 -20.70
C SER A 218 9.49 -17.85 -20.51
N ILE A 219 9.60 -17.40 -19.26
CA ILE A 219 9.58 -15.98 -18.91
C ILE A 219 10.89 -15.60 -18.22
N VAL A 220 11.49 -14.50 -18.68
CA VAL A 220 12.65 -13.87 -18.03
C VAL A 220 12.24 -12.53 -17.45
N ILE A 221 12.62 -12.27 -16.21
CA ILE A 221 12.40 -11.00 -15.53
C ILE A 221 13.78 -10.40 -15.21
N ILE A 222 14.03 -9.17 -15.65
CA ILE A 222 15.30 -8.48 -15.48
C ILE A 222 15.16 -7.49 -14.34
N GLY A 223 15.90 -7.71 -13.25
CA GLY A 223 15.85 -6.98 -12.00
C GLY A 223 15.19 -7.81 -10.89
N ALA A 224 15.95 -8.12 -9.84
CA ALA A 224 15.49 -8.83 -8.65
C ALA A 224 15.14 -7.89 -7.49
N GLY A 225 14.91 -6.60 -7.76
CA GLY A 225 14.36 -5.66 -6.78
C GLY A 225 12.93 -6.00 -6.35
N ILE A 226 12.32 -5.12 -5.55
CA ILE A 226 10.95 -5.35 -5.03
C ILE A 226 9.91 -5.56 -6.15
N ILE A 227 10.02 -4.82 -7.26
CA ILE A 227 9.10 -4.93 -8.40
C ILE A 227 9.27 -6.26 -9.12
N GLY A 228 10.49 -6.59 -9.58
CA GLY A 228 10.71 -7.80 -10.36
C GLY A 228 10.45 -9.08 -9.57
N THR A 229 10.79 -9.10 -8.28
CA THR A 229 10.45 -10.21 -7.39
C THR A 229 8.93 -10.34 -7.23
N SER A 230 8.20 -9.23 -7.03
CA SER A 230 6.74 -9.25 -6.90
C SER A 230 6.05 -9.71 -8.18
N VAL A 231 6.55 -9.31 -9.35
CA VAL A 231 6.07 -9.82 -10.65
C VAL A 231 6.29 -11.33 -10.75
N ALA A 232 7.50 -11.81 -10.42
CA ALA A 232 7.83 -13.22 -10.48
C ALA A 232 6.91 -14.08 -9.61
N LEU A 233 6.71 -13.66 -8.35
CA LEU A 233 5.82 -14.33 -7.42
C LEU A 233 4.39 -14.44 -7.98
N ASN A 234 3.83 -13.33 -8.49
CA ASN A 234 2.45 -13.33 -8.93
C ASN A 234 2.24 -14.07 -10.27
N ILE A 235 3.24 -14.15 -11.14
CA ILE A 235 3.19 -15.07 -12.30
C ILE A 235 3.17 -16.52 -11.81
N ALA A 236 4.01 -16.89 -10.85
CA ALA A 236 4.08 -18.24 -10.31
C ALA A 236 2.80 -18.66 -9.58
N ARG A 237 2.20 -17.78 -8.77
CA ARG A 237 0.91 -18.02 -8.09
C ARG A 237 -0.21 -18.31 -9.08
N ARG A 238 -0.35 -17.48 -10.13
CA ARG A 238 -1.37 -17.66 -11.18
C ARG A 238 -1.15 -18.95 -11.97
N GLN A 239 0.11 -19.33 -12.19
CA GLN A 239 0.42 -20.62 -12.78
C GLN A 239 -0.02 -21.78 -11.89
N GLN A 240 0.27 -21.74 -10.58
CA GLN A 240 -0.12 -22.78 -9.64
C GLN A 240 -1.64 -22.92 -9.53
N GLN A 241 -2.38 -21.80 -9.43
CA GLN A 241 -3.84 -21.79 -9.41
C GLN A 241 -4.44 -22.49 -10.64
N ARG A 242 -3.97 -22.12 -11.83
CA ARG A 242 -4.43 -22.75 -13.09
C ARG A 242 -4.14 -24.24 -13.16
N GLN A 243 -3.03 -24.70 -12.58
CA GLN A 243 -2.68 -26.13 -12.53
C GLN A 243 -3.59 -26.92 -11.58
N GLN A 244 -4.21 -26.26 -10.61
CA GLN A 244 -5.17 -26.85 -9.68
C GLN A 244 -6.61 -26.87 -10.24
N GLU A 245 -6.93 -25.99 -11.20
CA GLU A 245 -8.23 -25.98 -11.88
C GLU A 245 -8.34 -27.15 -12.88
N GLU A 246 -9.31 -28.05 -12.67
CA GLU A 246 -9.58 -29.17 -13.58
C GLU A 246 -9.92 -28.65 -15.00
N GLY A 247 -9.09 -29.03 -15.98
CA GLY A 247 -9.30 -28.64 -17.38
C GLY A 247 -8.79 -27.25 -17.76
N GLY A 248 -7.90 -26.65 -16.96
CA GLY A 248 -7.32 -25.33 -17.24
C GLY A 248 -6.70 -25.21 -18.64
N GLU A 249 -7.43 -24.61 -19.59
CA GLU A 249 -6.92 -24.24 -20.91
C GLU A 249 -5.98 -23.02 -20.78
N GLY A 250 -4.71 -23.17 -21.16
CA GLY A 250 -3.72 -22.08 -21.13
C GLY A 250 -2.31 -22.57 -21.42
N ASP A 251 -1.41 -21.65 -21.79
CA ASP A 251 -0.02 -22.01 -22.07
C ASP A 251 0.71 -22.39 -20.76
N THR A 252 1.28 -23.58 -20.72
CA THR A 252 2.09 -24.01 -19.58
C THR A 252 3.42 -23.24 -19.59
N ILE A 253 3.68 -22.49 -18.52
CA ILE A 253 4.97 -21.82 -18.32
C ILE A 253 5.95 -22.85 -17.76
N LYS A 254 6.99 -23.17 -18.53
CA LYS A 254 8.01 -24.14 -18.12
C LYS A 254 8.97 -23.60 -17.09
N GLN A 255 9.35 -22.33 -17.22
CA GLN A 255 10.32 -21.71 -16.34
C GLN A 255 10.09 -20.21 -16.24
N ILE A 256 10.15 -19.71 -15.01
CA ILE A 256 10.26 -18.29 -14.67
C ILE A 256 11.67 -18.08 -14.13
N THR A 257 12.44 -17.18 -14.75
CA THR A 257 13.80 -16.85 -14.30
C THR A 257 13.94 -15.37 -14.04
N VAL A 258 14.40 -14.98 -12.85
CA VAL A 258 14.73 -13.60 -12.48
C VAL A 258 16.24 -13.42 -12.55
N LEU A 259 16.70 -12.42 -13.28
CA LEU A 259 18.11 -12.06 -13.46
C LEU A 259 18.41 -10.75 -12.73
N ASP A 260 19.56 -10.64 -12.08
CA ASP A 260 20.08 -9.36 -11.59
C ASP A 260 21.59 -9.26 -11.78
N ARG A 261 22.08 -8.05 -12.09
CA ARG A 261 23.52 -7.76 -12.19
C ARG A 261 24.20 -7.82 -10.83
N LEU A 262 23.44 -7.59 -9.77
CA LEU A 262 23.90 -7.73 -8.40
C LEU A 262 23.81 -9.20 -7.95
N PRO A 263 24.60 -9.62 -6.94
CA PRO A 263 24.38 -10.92 -6.32
C PRO A 263 22.93 -11.05 -5.85
N ILE A 264 22.34 -12.24 -5.95
CA ILE A 264 21.04 -12.53 -5.32
C ILE A 264 21.32 -13.39 -4.11
N ASN A 265 21.34 -12.76 -2.94
CA ASN A 265 21.54 -13.40 -1.64
C ASN A 265 20.81 -12.57 -0.57
N ASN A 266 20.94 -12.96 0.70
CA ASN A 266 20.27 -12.27 1.82
C ASN A 266 20.79 -10.86 2.11
N GLY A 267 21.87 -10.41 1.45
CA GLY A 267 22.44 -9.07 1.64
C GLY A 267 22.04 -8.08 0.54
N ASP A 268 21.68 -8.56 -0.65
CA ASP A 268 21.43 -7.72 -1.81
C ASP A 268 20.00 -7.88 -2.33
N ILE A 269 19.27 -6.78 -2.29
CA ILE A 269 17.84 -6.70 -2.58
C ILE A 269 17.55 -5.79 -3.79
N GLY A 270 18.58 -5.48 -4.58
CA GLY A 270 18.51 -4.56 -5.71
C GLY A 270 18.86 -3.12 -5.34
N GLU A 271 19.52 -2.42 -6.26
CA GLU A 271 20.16 -1.11 -6.04
C GLU A 271 19.22 0.00 -5.52
N ALA A 272 18.08 0.22 -6.18
CA ALA A 272 17.12 1.23 -5.73
C ALA A 272 16.36 0.79 -4.46
N THR A 273 16.13 -0.53 -4.32
CA THR A 273 15.40 -1.10 -3.18
C THR A 273 16.22 -1.03 -1.90
N SER A 274 17.54 -1.25 -1.96
CA SER A 274 18.44 -1.17 -0.80
C SER A 274 18.63 0.26 -0.28
N CYS A 275 18.37 1.26 -1.13
CA CYS A 275 18.51 2.67 -0.81
C CYS A 275 17.16 3.39 -0.59
N THR A 276 16.06 2.63 -0.39
CA THR A 276 14.73 3.22 -0.22
C THR A 276 14.40 3.54 1.23
N TRP A 277 13.71 4.67 1.43
CA TRP A 277 13.12 5.02 2.71
C TRP A 277 11.90 4.16 3.06
N ALA A 278 11.31 3.51 2.04
CA ALA A 278 10.26 2.50 2.19
C ALA A 278 8.97 2.99 2.88
N TRP A 279 8.65 4.27 2.67
CA TRP A 279 7.39 4.86 3.09
C TRP A 279 6.26 4.40 2.16
N LEU A 280 5.26 3.75 2.73
CA LEU A 280 4.05 3.33 2.06
C LEU A 280 3.02 4.45 2.19
N ASN A 281 2.82 5.19 1.09
CA ASN A 281 2.00 6.39 1.11
C ASN A 281 1.29 6.69 -0.22
N ALA A 282 0.21 7.45 -0.12
CA ALA A 282 -0.45 8.07 -1.27
C ALA A 282 -0.67 9.59 -1.09
N ASN A 283 -0.21 10.21 0.00
CA ASN A 283 -0.34 11.65 0.21
C ASN A 283 0.55 12.39 -0.81
N SER A 284 0.14 13.62 -1.15
CA SER A 284 0.86 14.50 -2.09
C SER A 284 1.08 13.91 -3.50
N LYS A 285 0.55 12.72 -3.81
CA LYS A 285 0.58 12.15 -5.15
C LYS A 285 -0.45 12.89 -6.00
N SER A 286 0.02 13.41 -7.12
CA SER A 286 -0.79 14.03 -8.18
C SER A 286 -0.39 13.40 -9.51
N PRO A 287 -1.32 13.27 -10.49
CA PRO A 287 -2.75 13.59 -10.41
C PRO A 287 -3.52 12.56 -9.56
N LEU A 288 -4.83 12.76 -9.39
CA LEU A 288 -5.71 11.85 -8.64
C LEU A 288 -5.55 10.38 -9.06
N SER A 289 -5.38 10.10 -10.36
CA SER A 289 -5.15 8.74 -10.83
C SER A 289 -3.87 8.10 -10.25
N TYR A 290 -2.84 8.88 -9.92
CA TYR A 290 -1.62 8.36 -9.31
C TYR A 290 -1.78 8.20 -7.81
N LYS A 291 -2.53 9.11 -7.18
CA LYS A 291 -2.97 9.01 -5.78
C LYS A 291 -3.75 7.71 -5.53
N LEU A 292 -4.77 7.45 -6.37
CA LEU A 292 -5.59 6.25 -6.29
C LEU A 292 -4.76 4.98 -6.53
N LEU A 293 -3.84 4.99 -7.49
CA LEU A 293 -2.97 3.84 -7.74
C LEU A 293 -2.09 3.52 -6.52
N ASN A 294 -1.51 4.52 -5.87
CA ASN A 294 -0.71 4.30 -4.65
C ASN A 294 -1.58 3.81 -3.47
N ASN A 295 -2.80 4.30 -3.35
CA ASN A 295 -3.74 3.83 -2.34
C ASN A 295 -4.10 2.35 -2.54
N LEU A 296 -4.39 1.95 -3.78
CA LEU A 296 -4.57 0.53 -4.12
C LEU A 296 -3.30 -0.28 -3.84
N GLY A 297 -2.12 0.30 -3.98
CA GLY A 297 -0.84 -0.29 -3.55
C GLY A 297 -0.83 -0.58 -2.05
N MET A 298 -1.20 0.40 -1.22
CA MET A 298 -1.30 0.22 0.24
C MET A 298 -2.40 -0.79 0.64
N ILE A 299 -3.49 -0.88 -0.12
CA ILE A 299 -4.53 -1.91 0.06
C ILE A 299 -3.96 -3.29 -0.29
N ALA A 300 -3.23 -3.41 -1.39
CA ALA A 300 -2.60 -4.65 -1.82
C ALA A 300 -1.61 -5.18 -0.78
N TRP A 301 -0.82 -4.30 -0.15
CA TRP A 301 0.02 -4.67 1.00
C TRP A 301 -0.77 -5.28 2.15
N ARG A 302 -1.95 -4.75 2.49
CA ARG A 302 -2.78 -5.28 3.58
C ARG A 302 -3.44 -6.62 3.26
N ARG A 303 -3.62 -6.93 1.98
CA ARG A 303 -4.38 -8.10 1.53
C ARG A 303 -3.50 -9.28 1.12
N ASP A 304 -2.28 -9.03 0.64
CA ASP A 304 -1.40 -10.11 0.19
C ASP A 304 -0.97 -11.00 1.38
N ASN A 305 -1.35 -12.28 1.31
CA ASN A 305 -1.17 -13.25 2.40
C ASN A 305 0.29 -13.50 2.80
N VAL A 306 1.26 -13.19 1.93
CA VAL A 306 2.69 -13.41 2.22
C VAL A 306 3.32 -12.21 2.91
N ILE A 307 2.86 -10.99 2.62
CA ILE A 307 3.56 -9.78 3.06
C ILE A 307 2.74 -8.87 3.98
N ARG A 308 1.44 -9.16 4.21
CA ARG A 308 0.54 -8.31 5.00
C ARG A 308 0.97 -8.03 6.44
N ASP A 309 1.79 -8.90 7.01
CA ASP A 309 2.33 -8.81 8.36
C ASP A 309 3.63 -7.99 8.46
N LEU A 310 4.23 -7.59 7.34
CA LEU A 310 5.52 -6.90 7.33
C LEU A 310 5.44 -5.38 7.55
N PRO A 311 4.44 -4.65 7.02
CA PRO A 311 4.39 -3.21 7.22
C PRO A 311 3.99 -2.82 8.64
N SER A 312 4.70 -1.84 9.19
CA SER A 312 4.23 -1.07 10.35
C SER A 312 3.38 0.10 9.85
N TRP A 313 2.06 -0.02 10.00
CA TRP A 313 1.09 1.04 9.67
C TRP A 313 1.02 2.09 10.79
N CYS A 314 2.16 2.71 11.07
CA CYS A 314 2.31 3.64 12.18
C CYS A 314 1.73 5.04 11.91
N GLY A 315 1.35 5.35 10.68
CA GLY A 315 0.92 6.68 10.26
C GLY A 315 2.05 7.69 10.12
N SER A 316 1.75 8.83 9.48
CA SER A 316 2.72 9.90 9.25
C SER A 316 2.20 11.28 9.64
N LEU A 317 3.09 12.14 10.12
CA LEU A 317 2.87 13.57 10.28
C LEU A 317 3.63 14.30 9.17
N VAL A 318 2.90 15.04 8.34
CA VAL A 318 3.44 15.72 7.17
C VAL A 318 3.16 17.22 7.27
N ARG A 319 4.22 18.03 7.26
CA ARG A 319 4.13 19.48 7.19
C ARG A 319 4.16 19.96 5.74
N TYR A 320 3.27 20.89 5.41
CA TYR A 320 3.24 21.55 4.10
C TYR A 320 3.50 23.05 4.15
N LYS A 321 3.94 23.60 3.02
CA LYS A 321 3.96 25.05 2.82
C LYS A 321 2.51 25.57 2.78
N LYS A 322 2.27 26.71 3.42
CA LYS A 322 1.02 27.48 3.31
C LYS A 322 0.89 27.99 1.86
N SER A 323 -0.31 27.92 1.29
CA SER A 323 -0.53 28.38 -0.09
C SER A 323 -0.68 29.90 -0.09
N ASP A 324 -0.10 30.59 -1.08
CA ASP A 324 -0.35 32.02 -1.28
C ASP A 324 -1.80 32.19 -1.78
N GLY A 325 -2.75 32.33 -0.85
CA GLY A 325 -4.19 32.34 -1.11
C GLY A 325 -5.06 31.86 0.07
N ASP A 326 -4.44 31.23 1.08
CA ASP A 326 -5.09 30.83 2.33
C ASP A 326 -5.22 32.07 3.27
N GLU A 327 -5.95 33.10 2.84
CA GLU A 327 -6.32 34.23 3.72
C GLU A 327 -7.33 33.78 4.80
N GLU A 328 -7.19 34.37 5.99
CA GLU A 328 -8.04 34.11 7.16
C GLU A 328 -9.53 34.33 6.83
N GLY A 329 -10.27 33.24 6.60
CA GLY A 329 -11.74 33.28 6.53
C GLY A 329 -12.43 32.49 5.42
N GLY A 330 -11.72 31.80 4.53
CA GLY A 330 -12.33 30.94 3.50
C GLY A 330 -12.41 29.48 3.90
N GLY A 331 -13.56 28.99 4.34
CA GLY A 331 -13.82 27.58 4.66
C GLY A 331 -13.91 26.64 3.45
N ASP A 332 -12.99 26.76 2.48
CA ASP A 332 -12.91 25.83 1.35
C ASP A 332 -11.72 24.88 1.53
N ARG A 333 -12.02 23.59 1.49
CA ARG A 333 -11.16 22.49 1.98
C ARG A 333 -9.83 22.42 1.23
N ASP A 334 -8.73 22.26 1.97
CA ASP A 334 -7.39 22.04 1.44
C ASP A 334 -7.37 20.95 0.34
N PRO A 335 -6.91 21.23 -0.90
CA PRO A 335 -6.79 20.26 -1.99
C PRO A 335 -6.03 18.97 -1.63
N ARG A 336 -5.18 19.00 -0.60
CA ARG A 336 -4.46 17.83 -0.07
C ARG A 336 -5.41 16.87 0.67
N LEU A 337 -6.43 17.42 1.33
CA LEU A 337 -7.55 16.72 1.96
C LEU A 337 -8.65 16.38 0.93
N CYS A 338 -8.81 17.20 -0.11
CA CYS A 338 -9.75 16.96 -1.20
C CYS A 338 -9.13 16.08 -2.31
N GLY A 339 -9.29 14.76 -2.18
CA GLY A 339 -8.84 13.86 -3.25
C GLY A 339 -9.05 12.37 -3.02
N GLY A 340 -10.00 11.98 -2.18
CA GLY A 340 -10.71 10.71 -2.29
C GLY A 340 -9.98 9.37 -2.12
N ALA A 341 -8.70 9.36 -1.75
CA ALA A 341 -7.98 8.11 -1.59
C ALA A 341 -8.12 7.55 -0.16
N TYR A 342 -7.78 8.33 0.86
CA TYR A 342 -7.87 7.90 2.27
C TYR A 342 -7.79 9.13 3.20
N PHE A 343 -8.13 8.90 4.48
CA PHE A 343 -8.34 9.94 5.50
C PHE A 343 -7.03 10.65 5.91
N ALA A 344 -7.15 11.93 6.24
CA ALA A 344 -6.10 12.72 6.87
C ALA A 344 -6.73 13.72 7.86
N GLU A 345 -6.02 14.02 8.94
CA GLU A 345 -6.43 14.96 9.98
C GLU A 345 -5.51 16.17 10.00
N GLY A 346 -6.08 17.37 10.03
CA GLY A 346 -5.31 18.60 10.19
C GLY A 346 -5.91 19.80 9.47
N PRO A 347 -5.26 20.97 9.57
CA PRO A 347 -3.98 21.18 10.24
C PRO A 347 -4.07 20.99 11.77
N LEU A 348 -3.05 20.37 12.35
CA LEU A 348 -3.00 20.03 13.78
C LEU A 348 -2.40 21.15 14.62
N SER A 349 -2.90 21.33 15.85
CA SER A 349 -2.21 22.11 16.88
C SER A 349 -0.96 21.38 17.38
N MET A 350 -0.04 22.11 18.01
CA MET A 350 1.14 21.51 18.65
C MET A 350 0.79 20.47 19.72
N GLU A 351 -0.31 20.71 20.45
CA GLU A 351 -0.82 19.77 21.46
C GLU A 351 -1.31 18.48 20.81
N GLN A 352 -2.17 18.57 19.79
CA GLN A 352 -2.67 17.42 19.03
C GLN A 352 -1.52 16.63 18.40
N MET A 353 -0.57 17.32 17.79
CA MET A 353 0.62 16.71 17.19
C MET A 353 1.43 15.93 18.23
N ARG A 354 1.67 16.49 19.42
CA ARG A 354 2.42 15.82 20.51
C ARG A 354 1.61 14.71 21.20
N THR A 355 0.29 14.76 21.16
CA THR A 355 -0.55 13.61 21.54
C THR A 355 -0.36 12.44 20.57
N ILE A 356 -0.23 12.71 19.27
CA ILE A 356 -0.04 11.69 18.23
C ILE A 356 1.39 11.15 18.22
N GLU A 357 2.39 12.03 18.32
CA GLU A 357 3.83 11.74 18.38
C GLU A 357 4.50 12.62 19.43
N PRO A 358 4.74 12.12 20.65
CA PRO A 358 5.31 12.90 21.75
C PRO A 358 6.64 13.57 21.43
N THR A 359 7.42 13.01 20.51
CA THR A 359 8.72 13.57 20.11
C THR A 359 8.63 14.65 19.03
N ALA A 360 7.45 14.86 18.42
CA ALA A 360 7.29 15.77 17.30
C ALA A 360 7.48 17.24 17.71
N ALA A 361 8.26 17.97 16.91
CA ALA A 361 8.59 19.37 17.14
C ALA A 361 8.56 20.25 15.88
N PHE A 362 9.01 19.74 14.72
CA PHE A 362 9.05 20.47 13.43
C PHE A 362 9.68 21.88 13.50
N LEU A 363 10.82 22.00 14.18
CA LEU A 363 11.51 23.26 14.43
C LEU A 363 11.95 23.95 13.13
N THR A 364 11.80 25.27 13.06
CA THR A 364 12.14 26.07 11.88
C THR A 364 13.61 26.49 11.81
N ASP A 365 14.33 26.45 12.94
CA ASP A 365 15.77 26.74 13.03
C ASP A 365 16.41 25.96 14.20
N ASP A 366 17.75 25.98 14.26
CA ASP A 366 18.53 25.31 15.31
C ASP A 366 18.49 26.05 16.67
N ASN A 367 17.95 27.28 16.70
CA ASN A 367 18.00 28.20 17.84
C ASN A 367 16.66 28.34 18.58
N SER A 368 15.59 27.67 18.11
CA SER A 368 14.32 27.63 18.82
C SER A 368 14.56 26.98 20.18
N ASP A 369 14.26 27.72 21.25
CA ASP A 369 14.57 27.40 22.64
C ASP A 369 13.73 26.19 23.11
N TYR A 370 14.02 24.99 22.59
CA TYR A 370 13.23 23.77 22.79
C TYR A 370 13.13 23.37 24.28
N GLU A 371 14.19 23.65 25.05
CA GLU A 371 14.24 23.39 26.49
C GLU A 371 13.48 24.45 27.32
N ASN A 372 13.24 25.64 26.75
CA ASN A 372 12.63 26.78 27.43
C ASN A 372 11.15 26.85 27.05
N LYS A 373 10.30 26.07 27.75
CA LYS A 373 8.84 26.00 27.51
C LYS A 373 8.10 27.35 27.57
N GLU A 374 8.75 28.42 28.03
CA GLU A 374 8.19 29.77 28.15
C GLU A 374 8.57 30.75 27.02
N VAL A 375 9.58 30.44 26.18
CA VAL A 375 9.94 31.30 25.03
C VAL A 375 9.32 30.71 23.78
N GLY A 376 8.31 31.39 23.25
CA GLY A 376 7.45 30.92 22.16
C GLY A 376 8.22 30.33 20.98
N VAL A 377 8.32 29.00 20.95
CA VAL A 377 8.58 28.24 19.72
C VAL A 377 7.51 28.71 18.74
N LYS A 378 7.91 29.34 17.63
CA LYS A 378 6.97 29.73 16.58
C LYS A 378 6.13 28.50 16.24
N ALA A 379 4.81 28.61 16.41
CA ALA A 379 3.89 27.51 16.16
C ALA A 379 4.13 26.98 14.74
N VAL A 380 4.37 25.67 14.64
CA VAL A 380 4.53 25.02 13.35
C VAL A 380 3.15 24.94 12.72
N GLU A 381 2.96 25.67 11.62
CA GLU A 381 1.71 25.65 10.87
C GLU A 381 1.67 24.52 9.83
N ASN A 382 0.47 24.04 9.52
CA ASN A 382 0.15 23.13 8.40
C ASN A 382 0.74 21.72 8.50
N VAL A 383 0.69 21.11 9.68
CA VAL A 383 1.00 19.69 9.90
C VAL A 383 -0.28 18.87 9.83
N TYR A 384 -0.26 17.77 9.08
CA TYR A 384 -1.38 16.85 8.91
C TYR A 384 -0.97 15.44 9.28
N TYR A 385 -1.88 14.69 9.91
CA TYR A 385 -1.71 13.28 10.25
C TYR A 385 -2.41 12.37 9.23
N PHE A 386 -1.69 11.37 8.74
CA PHE A 386 -2.17 10.35 7.80
C PHE A 386 -2.09 8.97 8.47
N PRO A 387 -3.18 8.48 9.10
CA PRO A 387 -3.14 7.25 9.89
C PRO A 387 -2.98 5.96 9.06
N ASP A 388 -3.45 5.95 7.80
CA ASP A 388 -3.38 4.73 6.96
C ASP A 388 -1.99 4.50 6.33
N GLU A 389 -1.03 5.38 6.56
CA GLU A 389 0.33 5.25 6.04
C GLU A 389 1.23 4.41 6.93
N GLY A 390 2.34 3.97 6.37
CA GLY A 390 3.26 3.12 7.11
C GLY A 390 4.61 2.99 6.47
N GLN A 391 5.38 2.06 6.99
CA GLN A 391 6.70 1.73 6.52
C GLN A 391 6.91 0.23 6.53
N VAL A 392 7.89 -0.23 5.75
CA VAL A 392 8.30 -1.63 5.74
C VAL A 392 9.81 -1.71 5.64
N ASP A 393 10.41 -2.72 6.27
CA ASP A 393 11.81 -3.04 6.02
C ASP A 393 11.97 -3.62 4.60
N PRO A 394 12.72 -2.96 3.69
CA PRO A 394 12.85 -3.42 2.31
C PRO A 394 13.46 -4.81 2.18
N ALA A 395 14.42 -5.14 3.05
CA ALA A 395 15.12 -6.42 3.01
C ALA A 395 14.19 -7.55 3.44
N LYS A 396 13.47 -7.37 4.56
CA LYS A 396 12.46 -8.35 5.00
C LYS A 396 11.42 -8.60 3.91
N ALA A 397 10.94 -7.54 3.26
CA ALA A 397 9.98 -7.65 2.16
C ALA A 397 10.52 -8.46 0.98
N VAL A 398 11.68 -8.08 0.43
CA VAL A 398 12.25 -8.78 -0.74
C VAL A 398 12.58 -10.22 -0.40
N HIS A 399 13.16 -10.51 0.75
CA HIS A 399 13.48 -11.89 1.14
C HIS A 399 12.23 -12.75 1.27
N LYS A 400 11.16 -12.24 1.88
CA LYS A 400 9.91 -13.00 2.05
C LYS A 400 9.26 -13.31 0.70
N ILE A 401 9.21 -12.34 -0.21
CA ILE A 401 8.66 -12.53 -1.57
C ILE A 401 9.55 -13.46 -2.40
N ARG A 402 10.88 -13.33 -2.35
CA ARG A 402 11.82 -14.22 -3.07
C ARG A 402 11.67 -15.66 -2.60
N LYS A 403 11.66 -15.88 -1.29
CA LYS A 403 11.50 -17.21 -0.69
C LYS A 403 10.20 -17.88 -1.18
N GLU A 404 9.08 -17.17 -1.11
CA GLU A 404 7.80 -17.68 -1.61
C GLU A 404 7.86 -18.00 -3.12
N ALA A 405 8.46 -17.11 -3.91
CA ALA A 405 8.60 -17.32 -5.35
C ALA A 405 9.48 -18.55 -5.67
N GLU A 406 10.57 -18.76 -4.94
CA GLU A 406 11.44 -19.95 -5.06
C GLU A 406 10.69 -21.24 -4.71
N GLU A 407 9.86 -21.22 -3.66
CA GLU A 407 9.01 -22.36 -3.28
C GLU A 407 7.98 -22.70 -4.37
N LEU A 408 7.58 -21.72 -5.19
CA LEU A 408 6.75 -21.89 -6.38
C LEU A 408 7.54 -22.19 -7.67
N GLY A 409 8.85 -22.41 -7.58
CA GLY A 409 9.70 -22.83 -8.71
C GLY A 409 10.31 -21.69 -9.54
N VAL A 410 10.24 -20.44 -9.08
CA VAL A 410 10.97 -19.33 -9.70
C VAL A 410 12.47 -19.50 -9.47
N ARG A 411 13.25 -19.34 -10.54
CA ARG A 411 14.71 -19.40 -10.47
C ARG A 411 15.30 -17.99 -10.40
N PHE A 412 16.13 -17.72 -9.40
CA PHE A 412 16.88 -16.46 -9.30
C PHE A 412 18.35 -16.65 -9.69
N LEU A 413 18.88 -15.76 -10.53
CA LEU A 413 20.28 -15.74 -10.96
C LEU A 413 20.85 -14.33 -10.79
N GLY A 414 21.72 -14.17 -9.79
CA GLY A 414 22.46 -12.93 -9.57
C GLY A 414 23.79 -12.90 -10.31
N LYS A 415 24.44 -11.72 -10.33
CA LYS A 415 25.69 -11.47 -11.04
C LYS A 415 25.59 -11.75 -12.55
N VAL A 416 24.44 -11.45 -13.13
CA VAL A 416 24.15 -11.63 -14.56
C VAL A 416 23.69 -10.29 -15.14
N ASP A 417 24.46 -9.78 -16.09
CA ASP A 417 24.06 -8.65 -16.93
C ASP A 417 23.31 -9.13 -18.17
N VAL A 418 22.42 -8.29 -18.70
CA VAL A 418 21.62 -8.58 -19.89
C VAL A 418 21.89 -7.52 -20.96
N PRO A 419 22.94 -7.72 -21.79
CA PRO A 419 23.30 -6.74 -22.82
C PRO A 419 22.30 -6.69 -23.99
N GLU A 420 21.54 -7.77 -24.25
CA GLU A 420 20.70 -7.88 -25.44
C GLU A 420 19.47 -8.78 -25.23
N ILE A 421 18.34 -8.38 -25.83
CA ILE A 421 17.14 -9.23 -26.01
C ILE A 421 17.16 -9.78 -27.43
N LEU A 422 17.12 -11.10 -27.56
CA LEU A 422 17.28 -11.81 -28.84
C LEU A 422 15.93 -11.98 -29.52
N ARG A 423 15.90 -11.75 -30.83
CA ARG A 423 14.71 -11.87 -31.68
C ARG A 423 14.99 -12.76 -32.88
N ASP A 424 13.95 -13.45 -33.37
CA ASP A 424 14.02 -14.18 -34.64
C ASP A 424 13.86 -13.26 -35.85
N SER A 425 13.84 -13.82 -37.05
CA SER A 425 13.68 -13.07 -38.31
C SER A 425 12.30 -12.41 -38.47
N LYS A 426 11.30 -12.79 -37.67
CA LYS A 426 9.97 -12.16 -37.63
C LYS A 426 9.89 -11.07 -36.54
N GLY A 427 10.96 -10.89 -35.77
CA GLY A 427 11.03 -9.95 -34.66
C GLY A 427 10.51 -10.50 -33.34
N TYR A 428 10.20 -11.80 -33.25
CA TYR A 428 9.69 -12.43 -32.04
C TYR A 428 10.79 -12.74 -31.05
N ILE A 429 10.53 -12.53 -29.77
CA ILE A 429 11.52 -12.77 -28.72
C ILE A 429 11.77 -14.27 -28.58
N THR A 430 13.05 -14.62 -28.58
CA THR A 430 13.52 -16.01 -28.47
C THR A 430 14.35 -16.23 -27.21
N GLY A 431 14.81 -15.16 -26.58
CA GLY A 431 15.61 -15.21 -25.36
C GLY A 431 16.29 -13.91 -25.04
N VAL A 432 17.22 -13.99 -24.09
CA VAL A 432 18.13 -12.90 -23.71
C VAL A 432 19.57 -13.40 -23.75
N MET A 433 20.48 -12.53 -24.16
CA MET A 433 21.90 -12.76 -23.95
C MET A 433 22.22 -12.43 -22.50
N THR A 434 22.91 -13.33 -21.81
CA THR A 434 23.33 -13.15 -20.42
C THR A 434 24.85 -13.10 -20.37
N LYS A 435 25.42 -12.12 -19.67
CA LYS A 435 26.86 -12.03 -19.41
C LYS A 435 27.13 -12.16 -17.91
N SER A 436 28.04 -13.04 -17.52
CA SER A 436 28.48 -13.13 -16.13
C SER A 436 29.19 -11.85 -15.67
N MET A 437 28.96 -11.42 -14.43
CA MET A 437 29.71 -10.32 -13.83
C MET A 437 31.06 -10.77 -13.23
N ASP A 438 31.25 -12.08 -13.05
CA ASP A 438 32.49 -12.66 -12.49
C ASP A 438 33.48 -13.14 -13.59
N GLY A 439 33.14 -13.00 -14.88
CA GLY A 439 33.98 -13.43 -15.99
C GLY A 439 33.42 -13.07 -17.37
N ASP A 440 34.10 -13.48 -18.45
CA ASP A 440 33.69 -13.14 -19.83
C ASP A 440 32.68 -14.12 -20.45
N GLU A 441 32.18 -15.08 -19.67
CA GLU A 441 31.19 -16.04 -20.14
C GLU A 441 29.88 -15.36 -20.53
N SER A 442 29.45 -15.62 -21.77
CA SER A 442 28.17 -15.19 -22.30
C SER A 442 27.36 -16.41 -22.70
N ASN A 443 26.09 -16.41 -22.31
CA ASN A 443 25.15 -17.50 -22.58
C ASN A 443 23.85 -16.94 -23.16
N VAL A 444 23.03 -17.83 -23.71
CA VAL A 444 21.68 -17.50 -24.17
C VAL A 444 20.67 -18.18 -23.28
N LEU A 445 19.79 -17.40 -22.65
CA LEU A 445 18.66 -17.91 -21.90
C LEU A 445 17.39 -17.78 -22.75
N LYS A 446 16.74 -18.90 -23.05
CA LYS A 446 15.49 -18.91 -23.83
C LYS A 446 14.36 -18.23 -23.07
N ALA A 447 13.59 -17.41 -23.78
CA ALA A 447 12.44 -16.71 -23.24
C ALA A 447 11.48 -16.35 -24.39
N ASN A 448 10.19 -16.42 -24.10
CA ASN A 448 9.12 -15.94 -24.98
C ASN A 448 8.61 -14.57 -24.52
N ASP A 449 8.62 -14.34 -23.21
CA ASP A 449 8.33 -13.04 -22.62
C ASP A 449 9.51 -12.58 -21.77
N VAL A 450 9.84 -11.30 -21.90
CA VAL A 450 10.85 -10.61 -21.09
C VAL A 450 10.18 -9.44 -20.38
N VAL A 451 10.29 -9.41 -19.05
CA VAL A 451 9.80 -8.32 -18.22
C VAL A 451 10.98 -7.52 -17.68
N VAL A 452 11.09 -6.25 -18.06
CA VAL A 452 12.12 -5.34 -17.59
C VAL A 452 11.64 -4.63 -16.33
N ALA A 453 12.17 -5.04 -15.19
CA ALA A 453 11.93 -4.47 -13.86
C ALA A 453 13.25 -3.95 -13.22
N GLY A 454 14.24 -3.62 -14.05
CA GLY A 454 15.62 -3.30 -13.65
C GLY A 454 15.83 -1.91 -13.05
N GLY A 455 14.78 -1.25 -12.54
CA GLY A 455 14.86 0.11 -12.01
C GLY A 455 15.42 1.10 -13.04
N VAL A 456 16.53 1.76 -12.70
CA VAL A 456 17.23 2.69 -13.62
C VAL A 456 17.82 2.00 -14.85
N GLY A 457 18.06 0.68 -14.79
CA GLY A 457 18.56 -0.12 -15.91
C GLY A 457 17.59 -0.18 -17.10
N ALA A 458 16.30 0.13 -16.90
CA ALA A 458 15.32 0.22 -17.99
C ALA A 458 15.61 1.34 -19.01
N ALA A 459 16.53 2.26 -18.69
CA ALA A 459 17.04 3.26 -19.62
C ALA A 459 17.93 2.65 -20.73
N ALA A 460 18.47 1.45 -20.53
CA ALA A 460 19.28 0.79 -21.54
C ALA A 460 18.45 0.53 -22.80
N LYS A 461 18.95 0.98 -23.96
CA LYS A 461 18.24 0.80 -25.26
C LYS A 461 17.86 -0.65 -25.53
N ALA A 462 18.73 -1.58 -25.15
CA ALA A 462 18.49 -3.02 -25.30
C ALA A 462 17.32 -3.54 -24.44
N LEU A 463 16.98 -2.85 -23.35
CA LEU A 463 15.98 -3.24 -22.36
C LEU A 463 14.73 -2.35 -22.41
N GLY A 464 14.48 -1.67 -23.53
CA GLY A 464 13.31 -0.82 -23.74
C GLY A 464 13.60 0.68 -23.85
N GLY A 465 14.80 1.12 -23.42
CA GLY A 465 15.26 2.48 -23.69
C GLY A 465 14.36 3.59 -23.14
N LEU A 466 13.76 3.37 -21.96
CA LEU A 466 12.86 4.35 -21.37
C LEU A 466 13.63 5.65 -21.02
N PRO A 467 13.09 6.84 -21.32
CA PRO A 467 13.70 8.07 -20.86
C PRO A 467 13.52 8.17 -19.34
N MET A 468 14.62 8.34 -18.62
CA MET A 468 14.67 8.35 -17.16
C MET A 468 15.28 9.66 -16.65
N MET A 469 14.78 10.16 -15.51
CA MET A 469 15.42 11.26 -14.80
C MET A 469 16.67 10.80 -14.06
N ASN A 470 17.65 11.70 -13.92
CA ASN A 470 18.80 11.50 -13.04
C ASN A 470 18.56 12.18 -11.69
N HIS A 471 18.05 11.43 -10.72
CA HIS A 471 17.83 11.93 -9.36
C HIS A 471 18.43 10.96 -8.33
N PRO A 472 19.66 11.21 -7.84
CA PRO A 472 20.19 10.49 -6.69
C PRO A 472 19.42 10.86 -5.42
N GLY A 473 19.33 9.92 -4.48
CA GLY A 473 18.81 10.14 -3.14
C GLY A 473 19.77 9.57 -2.10
N THR A 474 19.85 10.23 -0.95
CA THR A 474 20.74 9.82 0.15
C THR A 474 19.92 9.60 1.41
N LEU A 475 20.24 8.52 2.14
CA LEU A 475 19.69 8.22 3.46
C LEU A 475 20.82 8.07 4.47
N ALA A 476 20.58 8.54 5.68
CA ALA A 476 21.44 8.35 6.83
C ALA A 476 20.79 7.39 7.82
N TYR A 477 21.61 6.52 8.40
CA TYR A 477 21.19 5.53 9.38
C TYR A 477 21.84 5.85 10.72
N ALA A 478 21.08 5.75 11.80
CA ALA A 478 21.57 5.95 13.15
C ALA A 478 20.89 5.01 14.14
N ARG A 479 21.56 4.69 15.24
CA ARG A 479 20.96 3.98 16.38
C ARG A 479 20.90 4.89 17.60
N SER A 480 19.80 4.83 18.34
CA SER A 480 19.74 5.49 19.64
C SER A 480 20.62 4.75 20.66
N LEU A 481 21.53 5.45 21.33
CA LEU A 481 22.46 4.85 22.31
C LEU A 481 21.74 4.21 23.52
N SER A 482 20.49 4.59 23.81
CA SER A 482 19.69 3.99 24.88
C SER A 482 19.24 2.55 24.60
N SER A 483 19.21 2.14 23.32
CA SER A 483 18.81 0.79 22.90
C SER A 483 19.97 -0.22 22.92
N SER A 484 21.21 0.27 23.07
CA SER A 484 22.44 -0.47 22.80
C SER A 484 23.41 -0.49 23.98
N SER A 485 22.95 -0.87 25.17
CA SER A 485 23.83 -1.44 26.22
C SER A 485 22.99 -1.96 27.38
N HIS A 486 23.42 -3.10 27.94
CA HIS A 486 23.01 -3.74 29.19
C HIS A 486 21.84 -3.12 29.98
N ARG A 487 20.85 -3.98 30.31
CA ARG A 487 19.97 -3.85 31.47
C ARG A 487 20.80 -3.59 32.74
N SER A 488 21.20 -2.34 32.95
CA SER A 488 21.81 -1.85 34.17
C SER A 488 20.66 -1.56 35.14
N ASN A 489 20.74 -2.13 36.34
CA ASN A 489 19.71 -2.08 37.40
C ASN A 489 19.49 -0.68 38.04
N ASN A 490 19.97 0.40 37.42
CA ASN A 490 19.75 1.76 37.95
C ASN A 490 18.47 2.38 37.37
N SER A 491 17.38 2.20 38.12
CA SER A 491 15.99 2.50 37.79
C SER A 491 15.57 3.98 37.77
N LYS A 492 16.50 4.95 37.84
CA LYS A 492 16.15 6.38 37.96
C LYS A 492 16.35 7.22 36.68
N ASP A 493 17.20 6.81 35.75
CA ASP A 493 17.43 7.54 34.48
C ASP A 493 16.79 6.86 33.25
N GLN A 494 16.18 5.68 33.44
CA GLN A 494 15.54 4.92 32.35
C GLN A 494 14.12 5.41 31.99
N GLN A 495 13.60 6.44 32.66
CA GLN A 495 12.15 6.59 32.74
C GLN A 495 11.47 7.43 31.64
N ASN A 496 12.19 8.09 30.71
CA ASN A 496 11.54 8.81 29.60
C ASN A 496 12.47 9.01 28.39
N VAL A 497 12.91 7.94 27.73
CA VAL A 497 13.38 8.08 26.34
C VAL A 497 12.18 7.86 25.44
N HIS A 498 11.61 8.94 24.92
CA HIS A 498 10.51 8.83 23.96
C HIS A 498 11.08 8.33 22.62
N GLU A 499 10.67 7.12 22.23
CA GLU A 499 11.00 6.57 20.92
C GLU A 499 10.14 7.22 19.84
N LEU A 500 10.70 7.37 18.64
CA LEU A 500 9.98 7.87 17.48
C LEU A 500 9.02 6.79 16.96
N ASN A 501 7.72 7.02 17.07
CA ASN A 501 6.67 6.04 16.75
C ASN A 501 5.96 6.34 15.43
N ARG A 502 6.14 7.54 14.87
CA ARG A 502 5.52 7.98 13.61
C ARG A 502 6.57 8.32 12.56
N ILE A 503 6.11 8.33 11.32
CA ILE A 503 6.89 8.85 10.20
C ILE A 503 6.74 10.39 10.21
N LEU A 504 7.83 11.13 10.26
CA LEU A 504 7.80 12.60 10.22
C LEU A 504 8.36 13.10 8.90
N VAL A 505 7.63 13.99 8.23
CA VAL A 505 8.02 14.58 6.95
C VAL A 505 7.75 16.07 6.96
N ASP A 506 8.79 16.88 6.76
CA ASP A 506 8.65 18.30 6.50
C ASP A 506 8.97 18.61 5.04
N THR A 507 7.91 18.89 4.27
CA THR A 507 8.05 19.23 2.85
C THR A 507 8.65 20.61 2.61
N VAL A 508 8.64 21.48 3.63
CA VAL A 508 9.17 22.85 3.57
C VAL A 508 10.69 22.82 3.72
N THR A 509 11.18 22.16 4.76
CA THR A 509 12.63 22.05 5.04
C THR A 509 13.27 20.86 4.32
N GLN A 510 12.48 20.07 3.60
CA GLN A 510 12.90 18.89 2.86
C GLN A 510 13.63 17.86 3.73
N SER A 511 13.09 17.60 4.92
CA SER A 511 13.64 16.64 5.89
C SER A 511 12.60 15.61 6.27
N HIS A 512 13.03 14.38 6.51
CA HIS A 512 12.15 13.31 6.95
C HIS A 512 12.90 12.28 7.80
N VAL A 513 12.18 11.65 8.73
CA VAL A 513 12.72 10.63 9.62
C VAL A 513 11.68 9.62 10.04
N LEU A 514 12.10 8.37 10.21
CA LEU A 514 11.33 7.28 10.81
C LEU A 514 12.25 6.42 11.67
N CYS A 515 11.66 5.53 12.47
CA CYS A 515 12.36 4.50 13.21
C CYS A 515 11.90 3.12 12.74
N ARG A 516 12.81 2.23 12.34
CA ARG A 516 12.51 0.82 12.03
C ARG A 516 12.22 0.04 13.30
N GLU A 517 11.59 -1.12 13.17
CA GLU A 517 11.28 -2.02 14.30
C GLU A 517 12.51 -2.44 15.12
N ASP A 518 13.69 -2.48 14.50
CA ASP A 518 14.95 -2.82 15.17
C ASP A 518 15.61 -1.61 15.85
N GLY A 519 14.91 -0.48 15.95
CA GLY A 519 15.39 0.77 16.53
C GLY A 519 16.31 1.60 15.62
N MET A 520 16.49 1.20 14.35
CA MET A 520 17.26 1.98 13.39
C MET A 520 16.50 3.23 12.97
N LEU A 521 17.04 4.40 13.28
CA LEU A 521 16.57 5.67 12.75
C LEU A 521 17.06 5.83 11.31
N VAL A 522 16.14 6.19 10.41
CA VAL A 522 16.45 6.43 9.00
C VAL A 522 15.99 7.83 8.64
N ALA A 523 16.96 8.69 8.41
CA ALA A 523 16.76 10.09 8.05
C ALA A 523 17.11 10.33 6.58
N GLY A 524 16.39 11.20 5.92
CA GLY A 524 16.70 11.66 4.58
C GLY A 524 16.39 13.13 4.38
N GLY A 525 16.84 13.66 3.25
CA GLY A 525 16.63 15.05 2.88
C GLY A 525 17.10 15.40 1.47
N GLY A 526 17.03 16.68 1.11
CA GLY A 526 17.16 17.16 -0.28
C GLY A 526 15.84 17.08 -1.04
N VAL A 527 15.81 17.38 -2.37
CA VAL A 527 14.57 17.50 -3.15
C VAL A 527 13.62 16.33 -2.90
N LEU A 528 12.60 16.61 -2.09
CA LEU A 528 11.58 15.68 -1.66
C LEU A 528 10.67 15.41 -2.86
N GLN A 529 10.84 14.26 -3.51
CA GLN A 529 9.94 13.84 -4.58
C GLN A 529 8.75 13.08 -3.97
N VAL A 530 7.86 13.82 -3.32
CA VAL A 530 6.58 13.29 -2.80
C VAL A 530 5.50 13.60 -3.83
N GLY A 531 5.48 12.86 -4.94
CA GLY A 531 4.45 13.03 -5.98
C GLY A 531 4.98 13.38 -7.37
N GLY A 532 4.14 13.16 -8.39
CA GLY A 532 4.45 13.30 -9.82
C GLY A 532 4.36 14.73 -10.37
N THR A 533 4.49 15.77 -9.53
CA THR A 533 4.67 17.12 -10.07
C THR A 533 6.03 17.20 -10.75
N SER A 534 6.07 17.63 -12.02
CA SER A 534 7.31 17.94 -12.74
C SER A 534 8.15 18.89 -11.90
N ALA A 535 9.21 18.37 -11.28
CA ALA A 535 10.19 19.20 -10.62
C ALA A 535 11.00 19.90 -11.73
N VAL A 536 11.08 21.24 -11.63
CA VAL A 536 11.99 22.04 -12.43
C VAL A 536 13.41 21.54 -12.15
N GLU A 537 14.12 21.19 -13.23
CA GLU A 537 15.53 20.80 -13.18
C GLU A 537 16.34 21.87 -12.44
N THR A 538 17.05 21.46 -11.39
CA THR A 538 18.26 22.17 -10.97
C THR A 538 19.44 21.28 -11.34
N PRO A 539 20.55 21.84 -11.84
CA PRO A 539 21.66 21.04 -12.33
C PRO A 539 22.25 20.24 -11.17
N SER A 540 22.16 18.91 -11.22
CA SER A 540 22.95 18.07 -10.31
C SER A 540 24.41 18.24 -10.68
N THR A 541 25.19 18.80 -9.77
CA THR A 541 26.65 18.84 -9.86
C THR A 541 27.19 17.41 -9.97
N THR A 542 27.73 17.10 -11.15
CA THR A 542 28.79 16.12 -11.46
C THR A 542 28.63 14.68 -10.96
N ASP A 543 28.62 13.75 -11.92
CA ASP A 543 29.00 12.35 -11.72
C ASP A 543 30.27 12.28 -10.87
N THR A 544 30.15 11.88 -9.61
CA THR A 544 31.29 11.59 -8.76
C THR A 544 31.26 10.12 -8.39
N VAL A 545 31.85 9.33 -9.26
CA VAL A 545 32.63 8.16 -8.84
C VAL A 545 33.67 8.68 -7.84
N GLY A 546 33.50 8.37 -6.55
CA GLY A 546 34.52 8.64 -5.52
C GLY A 546 34.22 9.72 -4.49
N THR A 547 32.99 9.82 -3.97
CA THR A 547 32.74 10.49 -2.68
C THR A 547 33.50 9.74 -1.58
N SER A 548 34.48 10.38 -0.94
CA SER A 548 35.25 9.74 0.15
C SER A 548 34.33 9.36 1.31
N ASP A 549 34.68 8.31 2.06
CA ASP A 549 33.88 7.86 3.21
C ASP A 549 33.61 8.98 4.22
N ALA A 550 34.61 9.86 4.43
CA ALA A 550 34.47 11.05 5.27
C ALA A 550 33.40 12.04 4.79
N LEU A 551 33.25 12.19 3.46
CA LEU A 551 32.23 13.07 2.88
C LEU A 551 30.83 12.44 3.01
N ARG A 552 30.70 11.11 2.85
CA ARG A 552 29.44 10.39 3.07
C ARG A 552 28.99 10.41 4.52
N GLU A 553 29.93 10.26 5.45
CA GLU A 553 29.67 10.40 6.88
C GLU A 553 29.24 11.83 7.22
N SER A 554 29.95 12.84 6.69
CA SER A 554 29.57 14.25 6.89
C SER A 554 28.16 14.55 6.38
N LEU A 555 27.81 14.08 5.18
CA LEU A 555 26.47 14.23 4.62
C LEU A 555 25.42 13.51 5.49
N GLY A 556 25.70 12.29 5.92
CA GLY A 556 24.80 11.53 6.78
C GLY A 556 24.53 12.23 8.12
N LYS A 557 25.57 12.78 8.75
CA LYS A 557 25.45 13.60 9.97
C LYS A 557 24.61 14.87 9.75
N GLN A 558 24.73 15.50 8.59
CA GLN A 558 23.89 16.66 8.24
C GLN A 558 22.42 16.28 8.07
N LEU A 559 22.11 15.13 7.46
CA LEU A 559 20.75 14.61 7.35
C LEU A 559 20.13 14.33 8.73
N LEU A 560 20.90 13.71 9.62
CA LEU A 560 20.47 13.46 11.01
C LEU A 560 20.25 14.77 11.78
N LYS A 561 21.13 15.76 11.59
CA LYS A 561 20.96 17.10 12.17
C LYS A 561 19.69 17.80 11.64
N ALA A 562 19.36 17.65 10.36
CA ALA A 562 18.12 18.19 9.82
C ALA A 562 16.90 17.47 10.43
N ALA A 563 16.95 16.14 10.51
CA ALA A 563 15.91 15.32 11.12
C ALA A 563 15.71 15.61 12.61
N SER A 564 16.74 16.05 13.34
CA SER A 564 16.60 16.38 14.76
C SER A 564 15.72 17.62 14.98
N ARG A 565 15.42 18.41 13.95
CA ARG A 565 14.40 19.47 14.03
C ARG A 565 12.98 18.90 14.05
N LEU A 566 12.76 17.74 13.43
CA LEU A 566 11.47 17.07 13.41
C LEU A 566 11.17 16.41 14.76
N ALA A 567 12.17 15.72 15.32
CA ALA A 567 12.07 15.04 16.61
C ALA A 567 13.37 15.16 17.44
N PRO A 568 13.58 16.28 18.15
CA PRO A 568 14.80 16.54 18.91
C PRO A 568 15.07 15.46 19.96
N ASP A 569 14.06 15.09 20.75
CA ASP A 569 14.23 14.13 21.85
C ASP A 569 14.55 12.72 21.34
N ALA A 570 13.94 12.30 20.22
CA ALA A 570 14.23 11.00 19.62
C ALA A 570 15.65 10.93 19.02
N LEU A 571 16.19 12.04 18.52
CA LEU A 571 17.51 12.09 17.87
C LEU A 571 18.64 12.58 18.78
N LYS A 572 18.35 13.06 20.00
CA LYS A 572 19.31 13.65 20.94
C LYS A 572 20.55 12.78 21.20
N HIS A 573 20.35 11.46 21.23
CA HIS A 573 21.40 10.46 21.49
C HIS A 573 21.61 9.49 20.32
N ALA A 574 21.20 9.88 19.11
CA ALA A 574 21.39 9.08 17.91
C ALA A 574 22.86 9.09 17.48
N SER A 575 23.44 7.90 17.34
CA SER A 575 24.79 7.71 16.79
C SER A 575 24.71 7.29 15.34
N PHE A 576 25.39 8.03 14.47
CA PHE A 576 25.52 7.72 13.06
C PHE A 576 26.10 6.31 12.85
N VAL A 577 25.51 5.56 11.92
CA VAL A 577 25.93 4.19 11.55
C VAL A 577 26.50 4.18 10.14
N SER A 578 25.71 4.65 9.17
CA SER A 578 26.07 4.59 7.76
C SER A 578 25.24 5.55 6.92
N THR A 579 25.63 5.69 5.64
CA THR A 579 24.90 6.42 4.62
C THR A 579 24.71 5.51 3.41
N THR A 580 23.51 5.52 2.82
CA THR A 580 23.27 4.91 1.50
C THR A 580 22.95 5.98 0.48
N GLU A 581 23.30 5.70 -0.78
CA GLU A 581 23.02 6.57 -1.91
C GLU A 581 22.53 5.72 -3.07
N GLY A 582 21.36 6.05 -3.61
CA GLY A 582 20.75 5.28 -4.68
C GLY A 582 20.14 6.19 -5.74
N ARG A 583 20.19 5.73 -7.00
CA ARG A 583 19.50 6.41 -8.10
C ARG A 583 18.02 6.02 -8.09
N ARG A 584 17.15 7.03 -8.12
CA ARG A 584 15.70 6.82 -8.08
C ARG A 584 15.20 6.35 -9.47
N PRO A 585 14.43 5.26 -9.57
CA PRO A 585 13.88 4.78 -10.84
C PRO A 585 12.66 5.63 -11.22
N ILE A 586 12.90 6.83 -11.76
CA ILE A 586 11.84 7.76 -12.15
C ILE A 586 11.87 7.98 -13.68
N PRO A 587 10.83 7.58 -14.41
CA PRO A 587 10.68 7.96 -15.81
C PRO A 587 10.68 9.49 -15.99
N LEU A 588 11.02 9.96 -17.19
CA LEU A 588 11.29 11.38 -17.47
C LEU A 588 10.14 12.32 -17.08
N ASP A 589 8.91 11.83 -17.12
CA ASP A 589 7.70 12.60 -16.78
C ASP A 589 7.31 12.51 -15.29
N GLY A 590 8.03 11.75 -14.47
CA GLY A 590 7.75 11.58 -13.04
C GLY A 590 6.76 10.47 -12.71
N TYR A 591 6.22 9.75 -13.70
CA TYR A 591 5.14 8.77 -13.51
C TYR A 591 5.57 7.34 -13.79
N PRO A 592 4.87 6.33 -13.24
CA PRO A 592 5.12 4.93 -13.57
C PRO A 592 5.10 4.66 -15.09
N ALA A 593 5.94 3.75 -15.55
CA ALA A 593 5.91 3.18 -16.90
C ALA A 593 5.67 1.67 -16.78
N VAL A 594 4.45 1.23 -17.10
CA VAL A 594 3.97 -0.14 -16.90
C VAL A 594 3.18 -0.62 -18.12
N GLY A 595 3.70 -1.60 -18.85
CA GLY A 595 3.02 -2.13 -20.03
C GLY A 595 3.96 -2.79 -21.03
N TYR A 596 3.37 -3.31 -22.10
CA TYR A 596 4.11 -3.77 -23.27
C TYR A 596 4.78 -2.60 -24.00
N ILE A 597 6.06 -2.75 -24.33
CA ILE A 597 6.78 -1.91 -25.30
C ILE A 597 6.53 -2.47 -26.71
N GLU A 598 6.60 -3.80 -26.82
CA GLU A 598 6.30 -4.60 -28.01
C GLU A 598 5.81 -5.98 -27.56
N PRO A 599 5.23 -6.81 -28.45
CA PRO A 599 4.80 -8.15 -28.07
C PRO A 599 5.97 -8.97 -27.49
N GLY A 600 5.74 -9.58 -26.31
CA GLY A 600 6.76 -10.31 -25.56
C GLY A 600 7.72 -9.45 -24.73
N LEU A 601 7.75 -8.12 -24.89
CA LEU A 601 8.57 -7.22 -24.07
C LEU A 601 7.70 -6.30 -23.22
N TYR A 602 7.72 -6.55 -21.91
CA TYR A 602 6.99 -5.78 -20.92
C TYR A 602 7.97 -4.96 -20.06
N VAL A 603 7.59 -3.76 -19.63
CA VAL A 603 8.39 -2.95 -18.71
C VAL A 603 7.57 -2.54 -17.49
N VAL A 604 8.22 -2.50 -16.33
CA VAL A 604 7.64 -2.05 -15.05
C VAL A 604 8.66 -1.20 -14.30
N VAL A 605 8.45 0.12 -14.32
CA VAL A 605 9.34 1.08 -13.66
C VAL A 605 8.52 2.13 -12.94
N THR A 606 8.83 2.41 -11.68
CA THR A 606 8.15 3.43 -10.87
C THR A 606 9.00 3.88 -9.70
N HIS A 607 8.92 5.17 -9.37
CA HIS A 607 9.54 5.73 -8.17
C HIS A 607 8.92 5.15 -6.89
N SER A 608 7.59 4.98 -6.85
CA SER A 608 6.87 4.45 -5.69
C SER A 608 6.89 2.91 -5.67
N GLY A 609 8.06 2.31 -5.92
CA GLY A 609 8.24 0.88 -6.09
C GLY A 609 7.79 0.06 -4.89
N MET A 610 8.13 0.50 -3.67
CA MET A 610 7.69 -0.18 -2.44
C MET A 610 6.17 -0.14 -2.28
N THR A 611 5.53 1.02 -2.41
CA THR A 611 4.07 1.16 -2.30
C THR A 611 3.33 0.32 -3.34
N LEU A 612 3.83 0.33 -4.58
CA LEU A 612 3.10 -0.22 -5.73
C LEU A 612 3.44 -1.67 -6.05
N SER A 613 4.48 -2.27 -5.46
CA SER A 613 4.94 -3.59 -5.87
C SER A 613 3.87 -4.68 -5.80
N PRO A 614 3.09 -4.85 -4.71
CA PRO A 614 2.13 -5.96 -4.65
C PRO A 614 0.98 -5.79 -5.64
N LEU A 615 0.55 -4.54 -5.87
CA LEU A 615 -0.47 -4.20 -6.86
C LEU A 615 0.02 -4.44 -8.28
N LEU A 616 1.19 -3.88 -8.63
CA LEU A 616 1.72 -3.99 -9.98
C LEU A 616 2.15 -5.42 -10.30
N GLY A 617 2.69 -6.18 -9.34
CA GLY A 617 2.99 -7.60 -9.52
C GLY A 617 1.77 -8.39 -9.97
N ASN A 618 0.63 -8.19 -9.30
CA ASN A 618 -0.65 -8.81 -9.65
C ASN A 618 -1.17 -8.37 -11.03
N ILE A 619 -1.18 -7.06 -11.31
CA ILE A 619 -1.68 -6.54 -12.59
C ILE A 619 -0.83 -7.05 -13.76
N VAL A 620 0.49 -6.97 -13.64
CA VAL A 620 1.44 -7.39 -14.69
C VAL A 620 1.33 -8.89 -14.97
N ALA A 621 1.27 -9.71 -13.91
CA ALA A 621 1.08 -11.16 -14.07
C ALA A 621 -0.21 -11.49 -14.82
N GLY A 622 -1.32 -10.80 -14.49
CA GLY A 622 -2.60 -10.96 -15.19
C GLY A 622 -2.59 -10.46 -16.63
N GLU A 623 -1.95 -9.33 -16.93
CA GLU A 623 -1.81 -8.84 -18.31
C GLU A 623 -1.00 -9.80 -19.19
N ILE A 624 0.10 -10.36 -18.67
CA ILE A 624 0.96 -11.32 -19.38
C ILE A 624 0.26 -12.65 -19.62
N GLU A 625 -0.44 -13.15 -18.61
CA GLU A 625 -1.21 -14.39 -18.71
C GLU A 625 -2.35 -14.25 -19.71
N LYS A 626 -3.18 -13.21 -19.51
CA LYS A 626 -4.43 -13.06 -20.26
C LYS A 626 -4.25 -12.27 -21.54
N CYS A 627 -3.06 -11.77 -21.90
CA CYS A 627 -2.84 -10.87 -23.05
C CYS A 627 -3.84 -9.71 -23.10
N VAL A 628 -4.01 -9.04 -21.96
CA VAL A 628 -4.93 -7.90 -21.81
C VAL A 628 -4.17 -6.66 -21.37
N SER A 629 -4.84 -5.53 -21.38
CA SER A 629 -4.35 -4.26 -20.85
C SER A 629 -5.38 -3.69 -19.89
N CYS A 630 -5.01 -3.57 -18.62
CA CYS A 630 -5.79 -2.98 -17.54
C CYS A 630 -5.91 -1.47 -17.73
N ASP A 631 -7.14 -0.96 -17.61
CA ASP A 631 -7.41 0.46 -17.86
C ASP A 631 -6.85 1.39 -16.79
N ILE A 632 -6.67 0.89 -15.57
CA ILE A 632 -6.06 1.66 -14.49
C ILE A 632 -4.62 2.09 -14.81
N LEU A 633 -3.95 1.39 -15.73
CA LEU A 633 -2.59 1.69 -16.18
C LEU A 633 -2.54 2.51 -17.47
N GLU A 634 -3.67 2.94 -18.03
CA GLU A 634 -3.72 3.62 -19.34
C GLU A 634 -2.81 4.86 -19.40
N LYS A 635 -2.84 5.71 -18.36
CA LYS A 635 -1.99 6.91 -18.27
C LYS A 635 -0.52 6.60 -17.99
N TYR A 636 -0.20 5.35 -17.69
CA TYR A 636 1.13 4.89 -17.28
C TYR A 636 1.73 3.92 -18.29
N ARG A 637 1.15 3.76 -19.48
CA ARG A 637 1.74 2.94 -20.55
C ARG A 637 3.06 3.54 -21.04
N PRO A 638 4.08 2.72 -21.34
CA PRO A 638 5.36 3.20 -21.85
C PRO A 638 5.26 3.84 -23.23
N THR A 639 4.23 3.50 -24.02
CA THR A 639 3.98 4.05 -25.35
C THR A 639 3.89 5.56 -25.39
N ARG A 640 3.55 6.23 -24.27
CA ARG A 640 3.52 7.69 -24.16
C ARG A 640 4.87 8.39 -24.39
N PHE A 641 5.98 7.65 -24.33
CA PHE A 641 7.32 8.16 -24.64
C PHE A 641 7.75 7.95 -26.10
N HIS A 642 6.94 7.25 -26.88
CA HIS A 642 7.25 6.84 -28.26
C HIS A 642 6.25 7.40 -29.28
N THR A 643 5.36 8.30 -28.85
CA THR A 643 4.39 9.01 -29.71
C THR A 643 4.95 10.28 -30.33
#